data_AF-A0AAG5D8M4-F1
#
_entry.id   AF-A0AAG5D8M4-F1
#
_cell.length_a   1.000
_cell.length_b   1.000
_cell.length_c   1.000
_cell.angle_alpha   90.00
_cell.angle_beta   90.00
_cell.angle_gamma   90.00
#
_symmetry.space_group_name_H-M   'P 1'
#
loop_
_entity.id
_entity.type
_entity.pdbx_description
1 polymer ?
#
loop_
_entity_poly.entity_id
_entity_poly.type
_entity_poly.pdbx_seq_one_letter_code
_entity_poly.pdbx_strand_id
1 'polypeptide(L)'
;MQKFALRLMWRYKVFVLIGLLIVAAQLFLAYKLHDEGKTKQELDFVPPCELTRKETISAVHRAKSQTCKAKIVDVACKIQDGTFYPAQLPNTCPRGAHSPNRALGCFRDEKDFRLLSGYFTTFKTVNSPEKCIRLCLQSGYPFAGVQYGYECFCGDDEPKVSVKLPDSSCNIKCPGDAKQACGGFFTMNVYETGIRKFAAKTTEAVPNPNEESVRVVFLMTLNGRAVRQVRRLLKALYSPRHYYYIHIDARQEYLYRELLELESQFPNIRLSRKRFSSIWGGASLLQMLLSTMEYLLHESGWKWDFVLNLSESDFPLKTVDQLVTFLTANRGQNFVRNHGREVQRFIQKQGLDMTFVECDNRMWRLGDRTLPAGIVIDGGSDWVCLSREFAQYVATDSERDVLVQGLLQVFGYTILPAESFFHTALRNSRFCHTYTNNNLHMTNWKRQLGCKCQYRHIVDWCGCSPNNFRGEDWDRLQGSQHKKLFFARKFEALVNQAIVLQLEEWIFGPYPADYPSLHAYWQNVYHHEDTQTSSDGALLSVAHGLLRVNARSNAVQLYEPHRIRQITHYLERDVYRGLLVRHDALLDDSGALVELETWVSPITTAKVTRNTPLARRLTHLEVSTEYDEKEQLSRNFQRTIGTNAEPALIFRLAPPTEAEKAKANTTNYSLTVEWIDPRGAVASTNHLTVEDNPTGPAHSFNHFQKGNKLKQPLLAGAWSARLHHEKVLLGVVRFLVVSSTYRGKDLGAEQHTHRQVLPLSNARRATSRIGNKDRNARQAPLGHSGDHDRSDHRHQDSDDQNLDQELDKLIPEFFKLRETCLVNVGGTSARKGHDARFVDCSSTSWSSLAPDPKSDLYGSPTLGRVSFDEK
;
A
#
# COMPACT_ATOMS: atom_id res chain seq x y z
N MET A 1 28.67 -3.95 -65.70
CA MET A 1 27.45 -4.59 -65.14
C MET A 1 27.29 -4.42 -63.63
N GLN A 2 28.33 -4.48 -62.79
CA GLN A 2 28.23 -4.33 -61.32
C GLN A 2 27.62 -3.00 -60.81
N LYS A 3 27.91 -1.85 -61.45
CA LYS A 3 27.34 -0.54 -61.02
C LYS A 3 25.83 -0.41 -61.26
N PHE A 4 25.26 -1.20 -62.18
CA PHE A 4 23.83 -1.18 -62.48
C PHE A 4 23.03 -1.99 -61.44
N ALA A 5 23.55 -3.17 -61.05
CA ALA A 5 22.96 -4.01 -60.02
C ALA A 5 22.91 -3.33 -58.64
N LEU A 6 23.95 -2.55 -58.29
CA LEU A 6 24.01 -1.84 -57.01
C LEU A 6 22.98 -0.70 -56.92
N ARG A 7 22.77 0.05 -58.01
CA ARG A 7 21.73 1.10 -58.09
C ARG A 7 20.32 0.52 -58.04
N LEU A 8 20.11 -0.66 -58.64
CA LEU A 8 18.82 -1.35 -58.62
C LEU A 8 18.49 -1.88 -57.21
N MET A 9 19.47 -2.47 -56.52
CA MET A 9 19.29 -2.91 -55.12
C MET A 9 19.05 -1.74 -54.15
N TRP A 10 19.72 -0.60 -54.34
CA TRP A 10 19.48 0.58 -53.51
C TRP A 10 18.08 1.15 -53.72
N ARG A 11 17.62 1.26 -54.98
CA ARG A 11 16.24 1.65 -55.29
C ARG A 11 15.23 0.69 -54.70
N TYR A 12 15.44 -0.62 -54.81
CA TYR A 12 14.55 -1.63 -54.23
C TYR A 12 14.46 -1.51 -52.69
N LYS A 13 15.58 -1.32 -52.00
CA LYS A 13 15.59 -1.10 -50.54
C LYS A 13 14.85 0.17 -50.13
N VAL A 14 15.01 1.26 -50.89
CA VAL A 14 14.27 2.51 -50.64
C VAL A 14 12.77 2.32 -50.86
N PHE A 15 12.36 1.62 -51.92
CA PHE A 15 10.94 1.29 -52.17
C PHE A 15 10.34 0.39 -51.07
N VAL A 16 11.07 -0.60 -50.59
CA VAL A 16 10.63 -1.44 -49.46
C VAL A 16 10.50 -0.62 -48.17
N LEU A 17 11.44 0.28 -47.89
CA LEU A 17 11.39 1.15 -46.71
C LEU A 17 10.19 2.12 -46.77
N ILE A 18 9.93 2.71 -47.94
CA ILE A 18 8.75 3.57 -48.16
C ILE A 18 7.46 2.76 -48.01
N GLY A 19 7.40 1.54 -48.56
CA GLY A 19 6.26 0.64 -48.40
C GLY A 19 5.98 0.28 -46.94
N LEU A 20 7.02 -0.02 -46.15
CA LEU A 20 6.89 -0.28 -44.72
C LEU A 20 6.42 0.96 -43.93
N LEU A 21 6.90 2.16 -44.29
CA LEU A 21 6.45 3.42 -43.68
C LEU A 21 4.99 3.72 -44.01
N ILE A 22 4.54 3.45 -45.24
CA ILE A 22 3.14 3.62 -45.64
C ILE A 22 2.23 2.64 -44.91
N VAL A 23 2.63 1.36 -44.80
CA VAL A 23 1.86 0.34 -44.05
C VAL A 23 1.81 0.69 -42.56
N ALA A 24 2.91 1.16 -41.98
CA ALA A 24 2.93 1.63 -40.60
C ALA A 24 2.02 2.85 -40.40
N ALA A 25 2.03 3.81 -41.33
CA ALA A 25 1.15 4.98 -41.29
C ALA A 25 -0.34 4.59 -41.46
N GLN A 26 -0.65 3.64 -42.34
CA GLN A 26 -2.02 3.13 -42.53
C GLN A 26 -2.51 2.35 -41.32
N LEU A 27 -1.66 1.51 -40.71
CA LEU A 27 -1.98 0.83 -39.45
C LEU A 27 -2.18 1.81 -38.30
N PHE A 28 -1.37 2.87 -38.24
CA PHE A 28 -1.51 3.93 -37.25
C PHE A 28 -2.82 4.72 -37.45
N LEU A 29 -3.18 5.03 -38.70
CA LEU A 29 -4.41 5.73 -39.02
C LEU A 29 -5.64 4.85 -38.76
N ALA A 30 -5.59 3.57 -39.10
CA ALA A 30 -6.65 2.60 -38.82
C ALA A 30 -6.82 2.36 -37.31
N TYR A 31 -5.72 2.30 -36.55
CA TYR A 31 -5.76 2.26 -35.09
C TYR A 31 -6.42 3.52 -34.53
N LYS A 32 -6.01 4.71 -35.01
CA LYS A 32 -6.55 6.00 -34.56
C LYS A 32 -8.06 6.13 -34.83
N LEU A 33 -8.51 5.75 -36.03
CA LEU A 33 -9.93 5.74 -36.41
C LEU A 33 -10.75 4.71 -35.61
N HIS A 34 -10.15 3.56 -35.26
CA HIS A 34 -10.79 2.55 -34.42
C HIS A 34 -10.92 2.99 -32.94
N ASP A 35 -9.93 3.71 -32.42
CA ASP A 35 -9.90 4.25 -31.04
C ASP A 35 -10.91 5.41 -30.87
N GLU A 36 -10.97 6.32 -31.85
CA GLU A 36 -11.95 7.42 -31.88
C GLU A 36 -13.40 6.91 -31.95
N GLY A 37 -13.64 5.79 -32.66
CA GLY A 37 -14.94 5.12 -32.74
C GLY A 37 -15.37 4.40 -31.45
N LYS A 38 -14.45 3.79 -30.71
CA LYS A 38 -14.72 3.12 -29.42
C LYS A 38 -15.01 4.09 -28.29
N THR A 39 -14.30 5.22 -28.26
CA THR A 39 -14.47 6.23 -27.20
C THR A 39 -15.88 6.84 -27.20
N LYS A 40 -16.52 6.97 -28.37
CA LYS A 40 -17.92 7.41 -28.51
C LYS A 40 -18.96 6.36 -28.12
N GLN A 41 -18.61 5.06 -28.07
CA GLN A 41 -19.50 3.99 -27.62
C GLN A 41 -19.40 3.70 -26.11
N GLU A 42 -18.30 4.10 -25.46
CA GLU A 42 -18.03 3.83 -24.04
C GLU A 42 -18.51 4.91 -23.06
N LEU A 43 -18.75 6.12 -23.55
CA LEU A 43 -19.26 7.26 -22.79
C LEU A 43 -20.75 7.43 -23.06
N ASP A 44 -21.52 7.61 -22.00
CA ASP A 44 -22.96 7.94 -22.07
C ASP A 44 -23.21 9.45 -22.22
N PHE A 45 -22.14 10.25 -22.32
CA PHE A 45 -22.17 11.69 -22.53
C PHE A 45 -21.21 12.12 -23.65
N VAL A 46 -21.43 13.33 -24.18
CA VAL A 46 -20.54 13.94 -25.18
C VAL A 46 -19.44 14.72 -24.46
N PRO A 47 -18.14 14.41 -24.66
CA PRO A 47 -17.04 15.18 -24.09
C PRO A 47 -17.10 16.67 -24.50
N PRO A 48 -16.83 17.61 -23.57
CA PRO A 48 -16.84 19.04 -23.88
C PRO A 48 -15.62 19.49 -24.71
N CYS A 49 -14.61 18.64 -24.86
CA CYS A 49 -13.43 18.87 -25.71
C CYS A 49 -12.95 17.58 -26.38
N GLU A 50 -12.10 17.71 -27.39
CA GLU A 50 -11.43 16.57 -28.03
C GLU A 50 -10.28 16.05 -27.16
N LEU A 51 -10.33 14.76 -26.78
CA LEU A 51 -9.30 14.14 -25.95
C LEU A 51 -8.10 13.71 -26.81
N THR A 52 -6.98 14.43 -26.70
CA THR A 52 -5.78 14.19 -27.53
C THR A 52 -4.67 13.41 -26.82
N ARG A 53 -4.67 13.39 -25.47
CA ARG A 53 -3.60 12.78 -24.66
C ARG A 53 -3.83 11.27 -24.47
N LYS A 54 -2.79 10.47 -24.72
CA LYS A 54 -2.85 8.99 -24.64
C LYS A 54 -3.16 8.49 -23.23
N GLU A 55 -2.58 9.13 -22.22
CA GLU A 55 -2.80 8.82 -20.81
C GLU A 55 -4.27 9.01 -20.42
N THR A 56 -4.86 10.14 -20.80
CA THR A 56 -6.28 10.44 -20.56
C THR A 56 -7.19 9.41 -21.23
N ILE A 57 -6.97 9.10 -22.51
CA ILE A 57 -7.77 8.09 -23.24
C ILE A 57 -7.66 6.73 -22.53
N SER A 58 -6.44 6.33 -22.16
CA SER A 58 -6.22 5.08 -21.42
C SER A 58 -6.91 5.06 -20.06
N ALA A 59 -6.96 6.18 -19.34
CA ALA A 59 -7.66 6.29 -18.07
C ALA A 59 -9.18 6.16 -18.24
N VAL A 60 -9.77 6.84 -19.23
CA VAL A 60 -11.21 6.76 -19.54
C VAL A 60 -11.64 5.34 -19.88
N HIS A 61 -10.88 4.63 -20.72
CA HIS A 61 -11.20 3.25 -21.12
C HIS A 61 -11.13 2.26 -19.93
N ARG A 62 -10.24 2.50 -18.97
CA ARG A 62 -10.06 1.60 -17.81
C ARG A 62 -10.98 1.94 -16.63
N ALA A 63 -11.49 3.16 -16.56
CA ALA A 63 -12.41 3.59 -15.51
C ALA A 63 -13.73 2.79 -15.60
N LYS A 64 -14.26 2.38 -14.44
CA LYS A 64 -15.39 1.46 -14.37
C LYS A 64 -16.72 2.21 -14.38
N SER A 65 -16.82 3.28 -13.61
CA SER A 65 -18.05 4.07 -13.49
C SER A 65 -18.09 5.23 -14.49
N GLN A 66 -19.28 5.55 -15.00
CA GLN A 66 -19.48 6.72 -15.87
C GLN A 66 -19.21 8.03 -15.14
N THR A 67 -19.47 8.09 -13.84
CA THR A 67 -19.12 9.26 -13.00
C THR A 67 -17.60 9.49 -12.94
N CYS A 68 -16.80 8.42 -12.83
CA CYS A 68 -15.35 8.52 -12.88
C CYS A 68 -14.85 8.93 -14.27
N LYS A 69 -15.43 8.39 -15.34
CA LYS A 69 -15.14 8.81 -16.72
C LYS A 69 -15.44 10.29 -16.94
N ALA A 70 -16.61 10.77 -16.50
CA ALA A 70 -16.99 12.18 -16.56
C ALA A 70 -16.00 13.09 -15.81
N LYS A 71 -15.57 12.68 -14.60
CA LYS A 71 -14.57 13.42 -13.82
C LYS A 71 -13.21 13.52 -14.53
N ILE A 72 -12.75 12.43 -15.14
CA ILE A 72 -11.48 12.42 -15.89
C ILE A 72 -11.56 13.36 -17.10
N VAL A 73 -12.67 13.29 -17.85
CA VAL A 73 -12.89 14.12 -19.04
C VAL A 73 -13.00 15.60 -18.69
N ASP A 74 -13.77 15.96 -17.65
CA ASP A 74 -13.92 17.35 -17.19
C ASP A 74 -12.56 17.98 -16.82
N VAL A 75 -11.75 17.26 -16.04
CA VAL A 75 -10.41 17.73 -15.64
C VAL A 75 -9.49 17.86 -16.85
N ALA A 76 -9.52 16.88 -17.77
CA ALA A 76 -8.70 16.94 -18.98
C ALA A 76 -9.03 18.14 -19.86
N CYS A 77 -10.32 18.46 -20.03
CA CYS A 77 -10.76 19.60 -20.83
C CYS A 77 -10.40 20.93 -20.18
N LYS A 78 -10.59 21.08 -18.86
CA LYS A 78 -10.17 22.29 -18.14
C LYS A 78 -8.66 22.54 -18.23
N ILE A 79 -7.85 21.47 -18.24
CA ILE A 79 -6.39 21.58 -18.45
C ILE A 79 -6.07 22.04 -19.86
N GLN A 80 -6.80 21.56 -20.86
CA GLN A 80 -6.62 21.97 -22.26
C GLN A 80 -6.97 23.44 -22.48
N ASP A 81 -7.95 23.97 -21.75
CA ASP A 81 -8.32 25.39 -21.77
C ASP A 81 -7.27 26.30 -21.10
N GLY A 82 -6.28 25.73 -20.41
CA GLY A 82 -5.16 26.47 -19.81
C GLY A 82 -5.49 27.22 -18.51
N THR A 83 -6.71 27.12 -18.00
CA THR A 83 -7.19 27.86 -16.80
C THR A 83 -7.15 27.04 -15.51
N PHE A 84 -6.83 25.74 -15.59
CA PHE A 84 -7.01 24.82 -14.48
C PHE A 84 -5.96 24.92 -13.36
N TYR A 85 -4.69 25.13 -13.70
CA TYR A 85 -3.60 25.25 -12.73
C TYR A 85 -3.11 26.69 -12.63
N PRO A 86 -2.76 27.17 -11.42
CA PRO A 86 -2.17 28.49 -11.27
C PRO A 86 -0.79 28.53 -11.95
N ALA A 87 -0.57 29.50 -12.84
CA ALA A 87 0.72 29.66 -13.53
C ALA A 87 1.84 30.12 -12.59
N GLN A 88 1.50 30.92 -11.57
CA GLN A 88 2.42 31.48 -10.58
C GLN A 88 1.73 31.53 -9.22
N LEU A 89 2.52 31.32 -8.15
CA LEU A 89 2.07 31.45 -6.77
C LEU A 89 3.00 32.39 -5.99
N PRO A 90 2.48 33.10 -4.97
CA PRO A 90 3.30 34.00 -4.17
C PRO A 90 4.16 33.23 -3.18
N ASN A 91 5.38 33.71 -2.96
CA ASN A 91 6.22 33.32 -1.83
C ASN A 91 6.34 34.50 -0.87
N THR A 92 5.80 34.32 0.34
CA THR A 92 5.76 35.29 1.44
C THR A 92 6.84 35.05 2.50
N CYS A 93 7.70 34.06 2.32
CA CYS A 93 8.86 33.87 3.20
C CYS A 93 9.81 35.08 3.09
N PRO A 94 10.33 35.63 4.21
CA PRO A 94 11.21 36.80 4.19
C PRO A 94 12.46 36.59 3.32
N ARG A 95 12.65 37.50 2.35
CA ARG A 95 13.73 37.42 1.35
C ARG A 95 15.05 38.05 1.82
N GLY A 96 15.03 38.84 2.89
CA GLY A 96 16.20 39.59 3.33
C GLY A 96 16.63 40.60 2.27
N ALA A 97 17.94 40.64 1.96
CA ALA A 97 18.50 41.51 0.93
C ALA A 97 18.29 40.99 -0.52
N HIS A 98 17.75 39.78 -0.69
CA HIS A 98 17.59 39.17 -2.01
C HIS A 98 16.35 39.71 -2.73
N SER A 99 16.52 40.07 -4.00
CA SER A 99 15.49 40.59 -4.90
C SER A 99 15.25 39.61 -6.05
N PRO A 100 13.98 39.30 -6.42
CA PRO A 100 13.70 38.44 -7.56
C PRO A 100 14.30 39.00 -8.85
N ASN A 101 14.91 38.12 -9.64
CA ASN A 101 15.45 38.41 -10.98
C ASN A 101 16.55 39.49 -11.01
N ARG A 102 17.17 39.83 -9.88
CA ARG A 102 18.23 40.85 -9.84
C ARG A 102 19.52 40.30 -10.46
N ALA A 103 20.02 40.95 -11.51
CA ALA A 103 21.32 40.62 -12.10
C ALA A 103 22.46 41.09 -11.18
N LEU A 104 23.40 40.19 -10.89
CA LEU A 104 24.64 40.50 -10.16
C LEU A 104 25.79 40.87 -11.12
N GLY A 105 25.69 40.42 -12.37
CA GLY A 105 26.63 40.71 -13.46
C GLY A 105 27.33 39.46 -13.98
N CYS A 106 28.37 39.68 -14.80
CA CYS A 106 29.21 38.62 -15.34
C CYS A 106 30.34 38.24 -14.37
N PHE A 107 30.58 36.94 -14.19
CA PHE A 107 31.62 36.40 -13.32
C PHE A 107 32.45 35.34 -14.05
N ARG A 108 33.71 35.20 -13.68
CA ARG A 108 34.57 34.10 -14.13
C ARG A 108 34.15 32.79 -13.45
N ASP A 109 34.03 31.74 -14.23
CA ASP A 109 33.76 30.36 -13.78
C ASP A 109 34.93 29.43 -14.17
N GLU A 110 35.07 28.31 -13.48
CA GLU A 110 36.13 27.33 -13.76
C GLU A 110 35.58 25.91 -13.67
N LYS A 111 36.14 24.98 -14.45
CA LYS A 111 35.63 23.59 -14.53
C LYS A 111 35.72 22.86 -13.19
N ASP A 112 36.85 23.00 -12.51
CA ASP A 112 37.16 22.26 -11.28
C ASP A 112 36.53 22.92 -10.04
N PHE A 113 36.28 24.23 -10.11
CA PHE A 113 35.68 25.02 -9.04
C PHE A 113 34.52 25.85 -9.58
N ARG A 114 33.39 25.18 -9.83
CA ARG A 114 32.18 25.83 -10.33
C ARG A 114 31.72 26.92 -9.37
N LEU A 115 31.47 28.11 -9.93
CA LEU A 115 30.99 29.28 -9.19
C LEU A 115 29.67 29.00 -8.48
N LEU A 116 28.75 28.31 -9.17
CA LEU A 116 27.49 27.80 -8.64
C LEU A 116 27.46 26.28 -8.78
N SER A 117 27.65 25.56 -7.66
CA SER A 117 27.87 24.11 -7.64
C SER A 117 26.67 23.29 -7.13
N GLY A 118 25.54 23.92 -6.83
CA GLY A 118 24.38 23.27 -6.22
C GLY A 118 23.61 22.38 -7.20
N TYR A 119 23.25 22.92 -8.37
CA TYR A 119 22.57 22.17 -9.42
C TYR A 119 22.99 22.64 -10.82
N PHE A 120 23.00 21.71 -11.78
CA PHE A 120 23.37 21.98 -13.17
C PHE A 120 22.43 21.26 -14.12
N THR A 121 22.01 21.95 -15.17
CA THR A 121 21.28 21.36 -16.30
C THR A 121 21.56 22.11 -17.60
N THR A 122 21.04 21.59 -18.71
CA THR A 122 21.18 22.21 -20.03
C THR A 122 19.83 22.38 -20.73
N PHE A 123 19.63 23.54 -21.35
CA PHE A 123 18.45 23.90 -22.13
C PHE A 123 18.86 24.26 -23.56
N LYS A 124 19.03 23.25 -24.42
CA LYS A 124 19.60 23.40 -25.77
C LYS A 124 18.92 24.47 -26.63
N THR A 125 17.60 24.59 -26.55
CA THR A 125 16.82 25.44 -27.45
C THR A 125 16.04 26.55 -26.75
N VAL A 126 15.92 26.49 -25.42
CA VAL A 126 14.99 27.35 -24.65
C VAL A 126 15.64 28.03 -23.45
N ASN A 127 16.98 28.01 -23.35
CA ASN A 127 17.66 28.68 -22.24
C ASN A 127 17.44 30.20 -22.29
N SER A 128 17.21 30.77 -21.12
CA SER A 128 17.21 32.21 -20.86
C SER A 128 17.47 32.43 -19.36
N PRO A 129 17.94 33.63 -18.94
CA PRO A 129 17.98 34.04 -17.54
C PRO A 129 16.69 33.70 -16.80
N GLU A 130 15.53 34.09 -17.31
CA GLU A 130 14.23 33.85 -16.68
C GLU A 130 13.95 32.34 -16.47
N LYS A 131 14.24 31.51 -17.48
CA LYS A 131 14.05 30.06 -17.41
C LYS A 131 14.95 29.44 -16.33
N CYS A 132 16.21 29.87 -16.27
CA CYS A 132 17.17 29.38 -15.30
C CYS A 132 16.85 29.85 -13.88
N ILE A 133 16.50 31.12 -13.70
CA ILE A 133 16.07 31.68 -12.41
C ILE A 133 14.86 30.92 -11.87
N ARG A 134 13.83 30.68 -12.70
CA ARG A 134 12.65 29.92 -12.30
C ARG A 134 13.00 28.51 -11.84
N LEU A 135 13.90 27.83 -12.55
CA LEU A 135 14.35 26.48 -12.18
C LEU A 135 15.08 26.50 -10.83
N CYS A 136 16.03 27.42 -10.65
CA CYS A 136 16.79 27.52 -9.42
C CYS A 136 15.92 27.92 -8.22
N LEU A 137 14.98 28.84 -8.41
CA LEU A 137 13.97 29.20 -7.42
C LEU A 137 13.12 27.98 -7.03
N GLN A 138 12.59 27.24 -8.02
CA GLN A 138 11.80 26.04 -7.77
C GLN A 138 12.59 24.99 -6.99
N SER A 139 13.88 24.86 -7.27
CA SER A 139 14.81 23.97 -6.56
C SER A 139 15.32 24.52 -5.22
N GLY A 140 14.92 25.74 -4.83
CA GLY A 140 15.24 26.32 -3.53
C GLY A 140 16.61 26.99 -3.42
N TYR A 141 17.24 27.35 -4.54
CA TYR A 141 18.54 28.03 -4.57
C TYR A 141 18.39 29.56 -4.66
N PRO A 142 19.15 30.34 -3.87
CA PRO A 142 19.17 31.80 -3.89
C PRO A 142 19.81 32.41 -5.15
N PHE A 143 20.66 31.66 -5.86
CA PHE A 143 21.37 32.14 -7.04
C PHE A 143 21.17 31.22 -8.25
N ALA A 144 21.05 31.84 -9.41
CA ALA A 144 20.98 31.21 -10.72
C ALA A 144 22.05 31.79 -11.64
N GLY A 145 22.59 30.97 -12.54
CA GLY A 145 23.63 31.39 -13.47
C GLY A 145 23.44 30.76 -14.84
N VAL A 146 23.60 31.56 -15.90
CA VAL A 146 23.58 31.07 -17.28
C VAL A 146 24.95 31.20 -17.91
N GLN A 147 25.37 30.16 -18.62
CA GLN A 147 26.69 30.04 -19.23
C GLN A 147 26.61 29.33 -20.58
N TYR A 148 27.57 29.63 -21.45
CA TYR A 148 27.76 28.97 -22.75
C TYR A 148 26.49 28.90 -23.63
N GLY A 149 25.58 29.86 -23.47
CA GLY A 149 24.31 29.92 -24.20
C GLY A 149 23.23 29.00 -23.64
N TYR A 150 23.51 27.71 -23.44
CA TYR A 150 22.51 26.69 -23.11
C TYR A 150 22.66 26.07 -21.71
N GLU A 151 23.65 26.46 -20.92
CA GLU A 151 23.86 25.91 -19.58
C GLU A 151 23.14 26.75 -18.52
N CYS A 152 22.63 26.07 -17.50
CA CYS A 152 21.98 26.68 -16.33
C CYS A 152 22.55 26.05 -15.05
N PHE A 153 22.98 26.91 -14.13
CA PHE A 153 23.60 26.58 -12.87
C PHE A 153 22.82 27.21 -11.70
N CYS A 154 22.74 26.52 -10.58
CA CYS A 154 22.15 27.01 -9.35
C CYS A 154 23.13 26.86 -8.18
N GLY A 155 23.10 27.78 -7.22
CA GLY A 155 23.98 27.72 -6.06
C GLY A 155 23.43 28.46 -4.85
N ASP A 156 24.00 28.13 -3.69
CA ASP A 156 23.61 28.69 -2.39
C ASP A 156 24.41 29.92 -1.97
N ASP A 157 25.61 30.07 -2.53
CA ASP A 157 26.58 31.07 -2.08
C ASP A 157 26.73 32.18 -3.12
N GLU A 158 26.82 33.42 -2.64
CA GLU A 158 26.99 34.59 -3.50
C GLU A 158 28.41 34.57 -4.13
N PRO A 159 28.53 34.83 -5.44
CA PRO A 159 29.83 34.98 -6.09
C PRO A 159 30.71 36.04 -5.42
N LYS A 160 32.00 35.73 -5.23
CA LYS A 160 32.98 36.71 -4.72
C LYS A 160 33.17 37.85 -5.72
N VAL A 161 33.21 39.10 -5.23
CA VAL A 161 33.46 40.29 -6.06
C VAL A 161 34.80 40.20 -6.82
N SER A 162 35.80 39.52 -6.27
CA SER A 162 37.13 39.33 -6.88
C SER A 162 37.12 38.57 -8.21
N VAL A 163 36.05 37.84 -8.52
CA VAL A 163 35.90 37.10 -9.79
C VAL A 163 34.87 37.75 -10.73
N LYS A 164 34.38 38.94 -10.40
CA LYS A 164 33.50 39.73 -11.26
C LYS A 164 34.27 40.25 -12.49
N LEU A 165 33.63 40.19 -13.65
CA LEU A 165 34.16 40.61 -14.94
C LEU A 165 33.28 41.75 -15.51
N PRO A 166 33.78 42.50 -16.52
CA PRO A 166 32.92 43.38 -17.31
C PRO A 166 31.76 42.59 -17.94
N ASP A 167 30.56 43.16 -17.99
CA ASP A 167 29.37 42.46 -18.53
C ASP A 167 29.55 42.03 -19.99
N SER A 168 30.42 42.72 -20.75
CA SER A 168 30.81 42.36 -22.12
C SER A 168 31.51 40.99 -22.23
N SER A 169 32.04 40.44 -21.13
CA SER A 169 32.63 39.10 -21.08
C SER A 169 31.59 37.97 -21.14
N CYS A 170 30.31 38.30 -20.93
CA CYS A 170 29.19 37.38 -21.06
C CYS A 170 28.38 37.76 -22.31
N ASN A 171 28.91 37.39 -23.48
CA ASN A 171 28.44 37.87 -24.79
C ASN A 171 27.69 36.82 -25.64
N ILE A 172 27.51 35.60 -25.15
CA ILE A 172 26.80 34.55 -25.89
C ILE A 172 25.30 34.80 -25.81
N LYS A 173 24.61 34.81 -26.95
CA LYS A 173 23.16 35.00 -27.01
C LYS A 173 22.40 33.79 -26.46
N CYS A 174 21.29 34.05 -25.78
CA CYS A 174 20.41 33.00 -25.31
C CYS A 174 19.63 32.36 -26.46
N PRO A 175 19.51 31.03 -26.53
CA PRO A 175 18.69 30.35 -27.55
C PRO A 175 17.19 30.59 -27.35
N GLY A 176 16.73 30.81 -26.12
CA GLY A 176 15.33 31.11 -25.81
C GLY A 176 14.94 32.58 -26.01
N ASP A 177 15.91 33.50 -26.06
CA ASP A 177 15.69 34.92 -26.35
C ASP A 177 17.00 35.58 -26.82
N ALA A 178 17.15 35.78 -28.13
CA ALA A 178 18.36 36.37 -28.72
C ALA A 178 18.66 37.81 -28.26
N LYS A 179 17.71 38.49 -27.59
CA LYS A 179 17.93 39.81 -27.00
C LYS A 179 18.74 39.73 -25.70
N GLN A 180 18.74 38.58 -25.02
CA GLN A 180 19.43 38.37 -23.75
C GLN A 180 20.78 37.66 -23.93
N ALA A 181 21.67 37.82 -22.95
CA ALA A 181 22.97 37.15 -22.90
C ALA A 181 22.97 36.01 -21.88
N CYS A 182 23.42 34.83 -22.31
CA CYS A 182 23.49 33.59 -21.55
C CYS A 182 24.95 33.22 -21.23
N GLY A 183 25.66 34.16 -20.60
CA GLY A 183 27.06 34.00 -20.21
C GLY A 183 28.03 33.99 -21.38
N GLY A 184 29.16 33.32 -21.21
CA GLY A 184 30.22 33.15 -22.20
C GLY A 184 30.97 31.83 -22.01
N PHE A 185 32.17 31.71 -22.57
CA PHE A 185 33.05 30.54 -22.34
C PHE A 185 33.74 30.70 -20.99
N PHE A 186 33.40 29.84 -20.01
CA PHE A 186 33.86 29.95 -18.62
C PHE A 186 33.57 31.33 -17.98
N THR A 187 32.50 31.98 -18.43
CA THR A 187 31.96 33.19 -17.82
C THR A 187 30.46 33.04 -17.65
N MET A 188 29.95 33.40 -16.47
CA MET A 188 28.59 33.14 -16.04
C MET A 188 27.89 34.47 -15.70
N ASN A 189 26.73 34.71 -16.30
CA ASN A 189 25.83 35.77 -15.84
C ASN A 189 25.05 35.23 -14.63
N VAL A 190 25.22 35.86 -13.47
CA VAL A 190 24.59 35.43 -12.21
C VAL A 190 23.45 36.35 -11.81
N TYR A 191 22.38 35.76 -11.29
CA TYR A 191 21.14 36.40 -10.88
C TYR A 191 20.71 35.91 -9.49
N GLU A 192 20.10 36.79 -8.72
CA GLU A 192 19.34 36.42 -7.52
C GLU A 192 17.96 35.88 -7.91
N THR A 193 17.54 34.80 -7.25
CA THR A 193 16.22 34.19 -7.47
C THR A 193 15.12 34.84 -6.61
N GLY A 194 15.49 35.69 -5.66
CA GLY A 194 14.57 36.34 -4.74
C GLY A 194 14.22 35.50 -3.52
N ILE A 195 15.02 34.49 -3.18
CA ILE A 195 14.96 33.80 -1.89
C ILE A 195 16.34 33.84 -1.22
N ARG A 196 16.35 33.72 0.11
CA ARG A 196 17.58 33.53 0.88
C ARG A 196 17.95 32.04 0.95
N LYS A 197 19.22 31.76 1.24
CA LYS A 197 19.69 30.40 1.56
C LYS A 197 18.83 29.79 2.68
N PHE A 198 18.32 28.60 2.44
CA PHE A 198 17.45 27.93 3.39
C PHE A 198 18.25 27.38 4.57
N ALA A 199 17.80 27.72 5.78
CA ALA A 199 18.30 27.15 7.02
C ALA A 199 17.11 26.65 7.83
N ALA A 200 17.07 25.34 8.09
CA ALA A 200 16.07 24.76 8.98
C ALA A 200 16.32 25.22 10.43
N LYS A 201 15.24 25.36 11.20
CA LYS A 201 15.31 25.73 12.60
C LYS A 201 16.02 24.64 13.41
N THR A 202 16.93 25.07 14.28
CA THR A 202 17.60 24.19 15.24
C THR A 202 16.68 23.91 16.42
N THR A 203 16.71 22.68 16.90
CA THR A 203 15.86 22.22 18.00
C THR A 203 16.57 22.28 19.33
N GLU A 204 15.84 22.69 20.36
CA GLU A 204 16.27 22.76 21.75
C GLU A 204 15.94 21.44 22.47
N ALA A 205 16.71 21.11 23.52
CA ALA A 205 16.55 19.86 24.25
C ALA A 205 15.84 20.03 25.60
N VAL A 206 15.88 21.24 26.17
CA VAL A 206 15.38 21.54 27.51
C VAL A 206 14.38 22.69 27.40
N PRO A 207 13.14 22.53 27.90
CA PRO A 207 12.16 23.60 27.89
C PRO A 207 12.51 24.70 28.89
N ASN A 208 11.98 25.91 28.68
CA ASN A 208 12.07 26.96 29.68
C ASN A 208 11.28 26.54 30.94
N PRO A 209 11.85 26.66 32.16
CA PRO A 209 11.17 26.24 33.41
C PRO A 209 9.79 26.88 33.63
N ASN A 210 9.55 28.06 33.07
CA ASN A 210 8.28 28.79 33.23
C ASN A 210 7.23 28.42 32.16
N GLU A 211 7.55 27.53 31.23
CA GLU A 211 6.67 27.21 30.11
C GLU A 211 5.72 26.05 30.45
N GLU A 212 4.43 26.23 30.15
CA GLU A 212 3.43 25.17 30.34
C GLU A 212 3.69 24.01 29.37
N SER A 213 3.60 22.77 29.86
CA SER A 213 3.78 21.57 29.03
C SER A 213 2.75 21.53 27.91
N VAL A 214 3.21 21.17 26.70
CA VAL A 214 2.33 21.06 25.54
C VAL A 214 1.32 19.92 25.66
N ARG A 215 0.20 20.08 24.95
CA ARG A 215 -0.80 19.03 24.73
C ARG A 215 -0.79 18.62 23.26
N VAL A 216 -0.62 17.33 23.04
CA VAL A 216 -0.51 16.73 21.70
C VAL A 216 -1.84 16.10 21.32
N VAL A 217 -2.25 16.30 20.07
CA VAL A 217 -3.24 15.46 19.39
C VAL A 217 -2.49 14.38 18.61
N PHE A 218 -2.72 13.13 18.98
CA PHE A 218 -2.31 11.98 18.18
C PHE A 218 -3.41 11.70 17.15
N LEU A 219 -3.17 12.11 15.90
CA LEU A 219 -4.05 11.86 14.77
C LEU A 219 -3.75 10.48 14.20
N MET A 220 -4.53 9.47 14.58
CA MET A 220 -4.33 8.10 14.16
C MET A 220 -5.09 7.84 12.85
N THR A 221 -4.37 7.55 11.77
CA THR A 221 -4.91 7.24 10.44
C THR A 221 -4.79 5.74 10.20
N LEU A 222 -5.88 5.01 10.46
CA LEU A 222 -5.85 3.56 10.59
C LEU A 222 -6.50 2.85 9.40
N ASN A 223 -5.91 1.72 9.01
CA ASN A 223 -6.45 0.81 8.02
C ASN A 223 -6.19 -0.66 8.40
N GLY A 224 -6.97 -1.59 7.87
CA GLY A 224 -6.86 -3.03 8.12
C GLY A 224 -7.64 -3.51 9.33
N ARG A 225 -7.12 -4.55 10.01
CA ARG A 225 -7.85 -5.33 11.03
C ARG A 225 -7.10 -5.48 12.36
N ALA A 226 -5.98 -4.80 12.53
CA ALA A 226 -5.05 -5.00 13.66
C ALA A 226 -5.51 -4.31 14.95
N VAL A 227 -6.76 -4.56 15.40
CA VAL A 227 -7.38 -3.92 16.57
C VAL A 227 -6.50 -4.02 17.81
N ARG A 228 -5.96 -5.22 18.11
CA ARG A 228 -5.14 -5.44 19.31
C ARG A 228 -3.81 -4.69 19.26
N GLN A 229 -3.20 -4.58 18.08
CA GLN A 229 -1.99 -3.77 17.91
C GLN A 229 -2.29 -2.28 18.10
N VAL A 230 -3.42 -1.79 17.59
CA VAL A 230 -3.85 -0.40 17.80
C VAL A 230 -4.12 -0.12 19.28
N ARG A 231 -4.77 -1.05 20.00
CA ARG A 231 -4.99 -0.92 21.45
C ARG A 231 -3.67 -0.90 22.22
N ARG A 232 -2.69 -1.73 21.84
CA ARG A 232 -1.31 -1.66 22.39
C ARG A 232 -0.63 -0.32 22.14
N LEU A 233 -0.74 0.21 20.92
CA LEU A 233 -0.23 1.54 20.59
C LEU A 233 -0.89 2.63 21.43
N LEU A 234 -2.23 2.60 21.56
CA LEU A 234 -2.96 3.51 22.44
C LEU A 234 -2.49 3.39 23.89
N LYS A 235 -2.31 2.16 24.40
CA LYS A 235 -1.81 1.89 25.76
C LYS A 235 -0.45 2.54 25.98
N ALA A 236 0.48 2.39 25.04
CA ALA A 236 1.82 2.98 25.09
C ALA A 236 1.81 4.52 25.03
N LEU A 237 0.76 5.12 24.47
CA LEU A 237 0.65 6.58 24.28
C LEU A 237 -0.30 7.27 25.25
N TYR A 238 -1.15 6.54 25.97
CA TYR A 238 -2.30 7.12 26.67
C TYR A 238 -1.89 8.01 27.85
N SER A 239 -2.42 9.22 27.86
CA SER A 239 -2.37 10.18 28.95
C SER A 239 -3.63 11.05 28.92
N PRO A 240 -4.26 11.33 30.08
CA PRO A 240 -5.45 12.17 30.14
C PRO A 240 -5.19 13.63 29.73
N ARG A 241 -3.92 14.06 29.62
CA ARG A 241 -3.54 15.41 29.19
C ARG A 241 -3.51 15.58 27.66
N HIS A 242 -3.54 14.49 26.91
CA HIS A 242 -3.44 14.49 25.45
C HIS A 242 -4.73 14.02 24.82
N TYR A 243 -4.85 14.17 23.51
CA TYR A 243 -6.05 13.79 22.78
C TYR A 243 -5.72 12.82 21.66
N TYR A 244 -6.65 11.92 21.38
CA TYR A 244 -6.49 10.86 20.39
C TYR A 244 -7.65 10.97 19.41
N TYR A 245 -7.34 11.45 18.21
CA TYR A 245 -8.34 11.57 17.15
C TYR A 245 -8.09 10.50 16.10
N ILE A 246 -9.04 9.58 15.94
CA ILE A 246 -8.85 8.34 15.19
C ILE A 246 -9.68 8.40 13.92
N HIS A 247 -9.02 8.55 12.78
CA HIS A 247 -9.62 8.32 11.47
C HIS A 247 -9.42 6.86 11.07
N ILE A 248 -10.50 6.20 10.69
CA ILE A 248 -10.48 4.82 10.19
C ILE A 248 -10.98 4.86 8.76
N ASP A 249 -10.24 4.23 7.86
CA ASP A 249 -10.61 4.14 6.45
C ASP A 249 -12.05 3.65 6.28
N ALA A 250 -12.81 4.31 5.40
CA ALA A 250 -14.24 4.07 5.23
C ALA A 250 -14.59 2.61 4.88
N ARG A 251 -13.62 1.85 4.35
CA ARG A 251 -13.76 0.43 3.97
C ARG A 251 -13.58 -0.53 5.15
N GLN A 252 -13.13 -0.07 6.31
CA GLN A 252 -12.78 -0.92 7.46
C GLN A 252 -13.84 -0.85 8.56
N GLU A 253 -14.97 -1.54 8.35
CA GLU A 253 -16.13 -1.51 9.26
C GLU A 253 -15.83 -2.13 10.63
N TYR A 254 -15.27 -3.35 10.68
CA TYR A 254 -14.85 -4.00 11.91
C TYR A 254 -13.94 -3.13 12.78
N LEU A 255 -12.83 -2.62 12.21
CA LEU A 255 -11.88 -1.78 12.98
C LEU A 255 -12.58 -0.54 13.55
N TYR A 256 -13.50 0.05 12.78
CA TYR A 256 -14.30 1.18 13.25
C TYR A 256 -15.20 0.79 14.43
N ARG A 257 -15.93 -0.31 14.32
CA ARG A 257 -16.88 -0.76 15.34
C ARG A 257 -16.18 -1.12 16.65
N GLU A 258 -15.08 -1.86 16.57
CA GLU A 258 -14.29 -2.32 17.73
C GLU A 258 -13.56 -1.19 18.49
N LEU A 259 -13.25 -0.08 17.80
CA LEU A 259 -12.60 1.09 18.42
C LEU A 259 -13.60 2.17 18.82
N LEU A 260 -14.83 2.16 18.28
CA LEU A 260 -15.88 3.11 18.65
C LEU A 260 -16.26 2.99 20.14
N GLU A 261 -16.21 1.78 20.68
CA GLU A 261 -16.47 1.51 22.10
C GLU A 261 -15.56 2.32 23.05
N LEU A 262 -14.35 2.68 22.60
CA LEU A 262 -13.38 3.42 23.40
C LEU A 262 -13.84 4.85 23.72
N GLU A 263 -14.69 5.47 22.89
CA GLU A 263 -15.19 6.83 23.15
C GLU A 263 -16.01 6.91 24.45
N SER A 264 -16.74 5.83 24.76
CA SER A 264 -17.53 5.76 25.98
C SER A 264 -16.67 5.59 27.24
N GLN A 265 -15.46 5.05 27.08
CA GLN A 265 -14.55 4.71 28.17
C GLN A 265 -13.52 5.83 28.42
N PHE A 266 -13.15 6.60 27.39
CA PHE A 266 -12.10 7.61 27.44
C PHE A 266 -12.57 8.94 26.82
N PRO A 267 -12.79 10.00 27.63
CA PRO A 267 -13.36 11.26 27.14
C PRO A 267 -12.46 12.05 26.19
N ASN A 268 -11.16 11.72 26.14
CA ASN A 268 -10.14 12.31 25.28
C ASN A 268 -9.80 11.45 24.04
N ILE A 269 -10.56 10.38 23.77
CA ILE A 269 -10.50 9.59 22.54
C ILE A 269 -11.76 9.88 21.72
N ARG A 270 -11.60 10.20 20.43
CA ARG A 270 -12.71 10.38 19.48
C ARG A 270 -12.38 9.79 18.12
N LEU A 271 -13.36 9.18 17.48
CA LEU A 271 -13.29 8.64 16.12
C LEU A 271 -13.93 9.63 15.14
N SER A 272 -13.31 9.80 13.97
CA SER A 272 -13.85 10.65 12.90
C SER A 272 -15.15 10.06 12.34
N ARG A 273 -16.22 10.87 12.36
CA ARG A 273 -17.49 10.53 11.71
C ARG A 273 -17.42 10.66 10.19
N LYS A 274 -16.64 11.65 9.70
CA LYS A 274 -16.33 11.80 8.27
C LYS A 274 -15.17 10.89 7.92
N ARG A 275 -15.47 9.73 7.32
CA ARG A 275 -14.48 8.73 6.91
C ARG A 275 -14.17 8.86 5.43
N PHE A 276 -12.91 8.66 5.09
CA PHE A 276 -12.39 8.76 3.72
C PHE A 276 -11.86 7.39 3.31
N SER A 277 -11.95 7.06 2.03
CA SER A 277 -11.26 5.90 1.44
C SER A 277 -9.84 6.31 1.06
N SER A 278 -8.94 6.32 2.03
CA SER A 278 -7.55 6.77 1.86
C SER A 278 -6.72 5.68 1.20
N ILE A 279 -6.88 5.51 -0.10
CA ILE A 279 -6.08 4.58 -0.91
C ILE A 279 -4.60 5.00 -0.92
N TRP A 280 -3.70 4.02 -1.12
CA TRP A 280 -2.28 4.32 -1.24
C TRP A 280 -2.03 5.33 -2.38
N GLY A 281 -1.33 6.42 -2.08
CA GLY A 281 -1.05 7.50 -3.04
C GLY A 281 -2.23 8.41 -3.38
N GLY A 282 -3.42 8.18 -2.80
CA GLY A 282 -4.62 8.96 -3.05
C GLY A 282 -4.52 10.41 -2.58
N ALA A 283 -5.20 11.31 -3.29
CA ALA A 283 -5.38 12.70 -2.90
C ALA A 283 -6.29 12.86 -1.67
N SER A 284 -7.18 11.89 -1.44
CA SER A 284 -8.04 11.79 -0.27
C SER A 284 -7.29 11.77 1.06
N LEU A 285 -6.03 11.33 1.10
CA LEU A 285 -5.21 11.39 2.31
C LEU A 285 -4.98 12.84 2.77
N LEU A 286 -4.61 13.75 1.86
CA LEU A 286 -4.42 15.15 2.21
C LEU A 286 -5.75 15.81 2.61
N GLN A 287 -6.82 15.51 1.88
CA GLN A 287 -8.16 16.02 2.21
C GLN A 287 -8.62 15.57 3.60
N MET A 288 -8.34 14.32 3.97
CA MET A 288 -8.60 13.79 5.30
C MET A 288 -7.76 14.52 6.36
N LEU A 289 -6.45 14.68 6.16
CA LEU A 289 -5.59 15.41 7.10
C LEU A 289 -6.08 16.86 7.32
N LEU A 290 -6.46 17.57 6.26
CA LEU A 290 -6.98 18.93 6.38
C LEU A 290 -8.35 18.98 7.07
N SER A 291 -9.27 18.07 6.69
CA SER A 291 -10.62 18.01 7.29
C SER A 291 -10.58 17.61 8.76
N THR A 292 -9.61 16.79 9.17
CA THR A 292 -9.42 16.43 10.58
C THR A 292 -8.80 17.58 11.37
N MET A 293 -7.83 18.31 10.82
CA MET A 293 -7.30 19.54 11.42
C MET A 293 -8.39 20.60 11.61
N GLU A 294 -9.26 20.78 10.62
CA GLU A 294 -10.40 21.69 10.70
C GLU A 294 -11.36 21.34 11.85
N TYR A 295 -11.75 20.06 11.97
CA TYR A 295 -12.54 19.56 13.10
C TYR A 295 -11.83 19.82 14.45
N LEU A 296 -10.53 19.55 14.53
CA LEU A 296 -9.73 19.74 15.74
C LEU A 296 -9.66 21.22 16.16
N LEU A 297 -9.69 22.15 15.22
CA LEU A 297 -9.62 23.58 15.48
C LEU A 297 -10.98 24.14 15.95
N HIS A 298 -12.08 23.73 15.32
CA HIS A 298 -13.38 24.41 15.45
C HIS A 298 -14.44 23.61 16.20
N GLU A 299 -14.46 22.29 16.08
CA GLU A 299 -15.56 21.44 16.59
C GLU A 299 -15.17 20.63 17.83
N SER A 300 -13.88 20.33 18.00
CA SER A 300 -13.44 19.40 19.06
C SER A 300 -13.63 19.96 20.48
N GLY A 301 -13.54 21.28 20.67
CA GLY A 301 -13.44 21.91 21.99
C GLY A 301 -12.12 21.60 22.73
N TRP A 302 -11.19 20.88 22.11
CA TRP A 302 -9.92 20.51 22.70
C TRP A 302 -8.88 21.61 22.55
N LYS A 303 -8.19 21.90 23.65
CA LYS A 303 -7.05 22.84 23.65
C LYS A 303 -5.77 22.05 23.45
N TRP A 304 -5.13 22.19 22.31
CA TRP A 304 -3.94 21.42 21.90
C TRP A 304 -2.94 22.31 21.18
N ASP A 305 -1.66 21.94 21.23
CA ASP A 305 -0.54 22.74 20.72
C ASP A 305 0.11 22.11 19.47
N PHE A 306 0.10 20.77 19.38
CA PHE A 306 0.64 20.01 18.26
C PHE A 306 -0.35 18.96 17.77
N VAL A 307 -0.38 18.73 16.45
CA VAL A 307 -0.99 17.55 15.84
C VAL A 307 0.12 16.68 15.23
N LEU A 308 0.15 15.41 15.61
CA LEU A 308 1.14 14.42 15.17
C LEU A 308 0.38 13.23 14.58
N ASN A 309 0.64 12.88 13.33
CA ASN A 309 -0.04 11.74 12.69
C ASN A 309 0.68 10.41 12.95
N LEU A 310 -0.08 9.33 13.17
CA LEU A 310 0.39 7.95 13.36
C LEU A 310 -0.48 6.96 12.56
N SER A 311 0.06 5.81 12.12
CA SER A 311 -0.73 4.68 11.61
C SER A 311 -0.85 3.55 12.64
N GLU A 312 -1.62 2.52 12.32
CA GLU A 312 -1.68 1.26 13.09
C GLU A 312 -0.34 0.52 13.19
N SER A 313 0.63 0.92 12.36
CA SER A 313 1.95 0.30 12.23
C SER A 313 3.10 1.14 12.80
N ASP A 314 2.78 2.25 13.46
CA ASP A 314 3.76 3.05 14.20
C ASP A 314 3.86 2.55 15.65
N PHE A 315 5.03 2.74 16.26
CA PHE A 315 5.23 2.48 17.69
C PHE A 315 6.22 3.47 18.30
N PRO A 316 6.05 3.89 19.57
CA PRO A 316 6.99 4.80 20.22
C PRO A 316 8.37 4.17 20.40
N LEU A 317 9.40 5.01 20.34
CA LEU A 317 10.80 4.71 20.69
C LEU A 317 11.20 5.28 22.06
N LYS A 318 10.36 6.15 22.61
CA LYS A 318 10.57 6.92 23.83
C LYS A 318 9.23 7.15 24.51
N THR A 319 9.25 7.46 25.79
CA THR A 319 8.04 7.75 26.55
C THR A 319 7.36 9.03 26.05
N VAL A 320 6.04 9.13 26.28
CA VAL A 320 5.26 10.34 25.95
C VAL A 320 5.78 11.56 26.71
N ASP A 321 6.24 11.40 27.96
CA ASP A 321 6.80 12.50 28.75
C ASP A 321 8.05 13.10 28.10
N GLN A 322 8.92 12.25 27.52
CA GLN A 322 10.11 12.71 26.79
C GLN A 322 9.71 13.45 25.51
N LEU A 323 8.67 12.97 24.80
CA LEU A 323 8.12 13.68 23.63
C LEU A 323 7.57 15.05 24.03
N VAL A 324 6.77 15.12 25.08
CA VAL A 324 6.16 16.36 25.58
C VAL A 324 7.24 17.35 26.03
N THR A 325 8.26 16.88 26.74
CA THR A 325 9.40 17.72 27.16
C THR A 325 10.10 18.33 25.94
N PHE A 326 10.37 17.52 24.92
CA PHE A 326 11.00 17.97 23.69
C PHE A 326 10.11 18.95 22.90
N LEU A 327 8.82 18.67 22.75
CA LEU A 327 7.89 19.54 22.03
C LEU A 327 7.62 20.85 22.79
N THR A 328 7.63 20.82 24.13
CA THR A 328 7.54 22.04 24.96
C THR A 328 8.72 22.96 24.68
N ALA A 329 9.95 22.42 24.64
CA ALA A 329 11.15 23.19 24.31
C ALA A 329 11.15 23.75 22.87
N ASN A 330 10.26 23.28 22.01
CA ASN A 330 10.22 23.63 20.59
C ASN A 330 8.81 24.05 20.14
N ARG A 331 8.05 24.66 21.06
CA ARG A 331 6.69 25.15 20.80
C ARG A 331 6.65 26.04 19.54
N GLY A 332 5.62 25.86 18.71
CA GLY A 332 5.43 26.63 17.47
C GLY A 332 6.32 26.20 16.27
N GLN A 333 7.25 25.26 16.46
CA GLN A 333 8.00 24.68 15.33
C GLN A 333 7.15 23.66 14.54
N ASN A 334 7.54 23.36 13.31
CA ASN A 334 6.88 22.37 12.45
C ASN A 334 7.90 21.32 11.99
N PHE A 335 7.64 20.07 12.35
CA PHE A 335 8.54 18.94 12.21
C PHE A 335 8.20 18.15 10.95
N VAL A 336 8.95 18.40 9.89
CA VAL A 336 8.82 17.73 8.60
C VAL A 336 10.19 17.21 8.16
N ARG A 337 10.23 16.15 7.35
CA ARG A 337 11.50 15.59 6.85
C ARG A 337 11.54 15.69 5.35
N ASN A 338 12.52 16.44 4.81
CA ASN A 338 12.70 16.52 3.37
C ASN A 338 13.41 15.29 2.78
N HIS A 339 13.36 15.18 1.45
CA HIS A 339 13.92 14.07 0.69
C HIS A 339 15.46 13.99 0.72
N GLY A 340 16.16 15.08 1.07
CA GLY A 340 17.62 15.14 1.18
C GLY A 340 18.37 14.82 -0.13
N ARG A 341 17.76 15.10 -1.27
CA ARG A 341 18.29 14.82 -2.62
C ARG A 341 18.20 16.08 -3.48
N GLU A 342 18.58 15.97 -4.75
CA GLU A 342 18.33 16.99 -5.76
C GLU A 342 16.82 17.09 -6.06
N VAL A 343 16.26 18.31 -6.10
CA VAL A 343 14.81 18.60 -6.13
C VAL A 343 14.14 18.22 -7.45
N GLN A 344 14.78 18.45 -8.60
CA GLN A 344 14.21 18.12 -9.90
C GLN A 344 14.04 16.61 -10.07
N ARG A 345 15.01 15.83 -9.58
CA ARG A 345 14.89 14.37 -9.51
C ARG A 345 13.79 13.92 -8.54
N PHE A 346 13.57 14.66 -7.46
CA PHE A 346 12.46 14.39 -6.54
C PHE A 346 11.11 14.63 -7.22
N ILE A 347 10.92 15.79 -7.87
CA ILE A 347 9.71 16.15 -8.64
C ILE A 347 9.33 15.03 -9.61
N GLN A 348 10.29 14.58 -10.43
CA GLN A 348 10.07 13.53 -11.44
C GLN A 348 9.73 12.17 -10.81
N LYS A 349 10.42 11.79 -9.73
CA LYS A 349 10.19 10.48 -9.08
C LYS A 349 8.87 10.40 -8.35
N GLN A 350 8.46 11.52 -7.75
CA GLN A 350 7.17 11.64 -7.08
C GLN A 350 6.01 11.83 -8.07
N GLY A 351 6.29 12.21 -9.33
CA GLY A 351 5.26 12.55 -10.30
C GLY A 351 4.56 13.87 -9.99
N LEU A 352 5.26 14.84 -9.38
CA LEU A 352 4.69 16.17 -9.12
C LEU A 352 4.45 16.97 -10.42
N ASP A 353 5.18 16.63 -11.48
CA ASP A 353 5.03 17.12 -12.86
C ASP A 353 3.95 16.37 -13.65
N MET A 354 3.17 15.51 -13.00
CA MET A 354 2.07 14.75 -13.59
C MET A 354 0.73 15.15 -12.97
N THR A 355 -0.34 15.07 -13.76
CA THR A 355 -1.72 15.21 -13.29
C THR A 355 -2.32 13.84 -12.97
N PHE A 356 -2.95 13.76 -11.81
CA PHE A 356 -3.72 12.59 -11.39
C PHE A 356 -5.15 12.93 -11.00
N VAL A 357 -6.08 11.99 -11.18
CA VAL A 357 -7.46 12.08 -10.69
C VAL A 357 -7.79 10.86 -9.85
N GLU A 358 -8.35 11.11 -8.66
CA GLU A 358 -8.88 10.04 -7.79
C GLU A 358 -10.38 9.81 -8.07
N CYS A 359 -10.74 8.59 -8.49
CA CYS A 359 -12.11 8.08 -8.52
C CYS A 359 -12.11 6.54 -8.63
N ASP A 360 -13.23 5.89 -8.31
CA ASP A 360 -13.35 4.42 -8.26
C ASP A 360 -12.29 3.74 -7.37
N ASN A 361 -11.90 4.37 -6.25
CA ASN A 361 -10.81 3.92 -5.38
C ASN A 361 -9.48 3.68 -6.12
N ARG A 362 -9.20 4.47 -7.16
CA ARG A 362 -7.97 4.42 -7.96
C ARG A 362 -7.43 5.83 -8.27
N MET A 363 -6.12 5.97 -8.39
CA MET A 363 -5.46 7.15 -8.96
C MET A 363 -5.14 6.95 -10.45
N TRP A 364 -5.81 7.73 -11.29
CA TRP A 364 -5.67 7.75 -12.74
C TRP A 364 -4.65 8.81 -13.17
N ARG A 365 -3.71 8.47 -14.04
CA ARG A 365 -2.75 9.45 -14.60
C ARG A 365 -3.29 10.05 -15.91
N LEU A 366 -3.33 11.38 -16.01
CA LEU A 366 -3.87 12.10 -17.18
C LEU A 366 -2.77 12.70 -18.07
N GLY A 367 -1.54 12.77 -17.58
CA GLY A 367 -0.37 13.24 -18.32
C GLY A 367 0.33 14.44 -17.66
N ASP A 368 1.31 15.00 -18.37
CA ASP A 368 2.22 16.02 -17.84
C ASP A 368 1.51 17.34 -17.50
N ARG A 369 2.07 18.06 -16.52
CA ARG A 369 1.71 19.43 -16.15
C ARG A 369 2.96 20.25 -15.80
N THR A 370 2.84 21.57 -15.88
CA THR A 370 3.87 22.49 -15.41
C THR A 370 3.54 22.96 -13.99
N LEU A 371 4.49 22.83 -13.06
CA LEU A 371 4.34 23.34 -11.69
C LEU A 371 4.38 24.88 -11.64
N PRO A 372 3.65 25.53 -10.72
CA PRO A 372 3.58 26.99 -10.63
C PRO A 372 4.97 27.63 -10.44
N ALA A 373 5.18 28.78 -11.08
CA ALA A 373 6.36 29.61 -10.84
C ALA A 373 6.26 30.37 -9.50
N GLY A 374 7.37 30.98 -9.07
CA GLY A 374 7.38 31.89 -7.92
C GLY A 374 7.52 31.23 -6.54
N ILE A 375 7.49 29.89 -6.48
CA ILE A 375 7.57 29.12 -5.23
C ILE A 375 8.69 28.08 -5.28
N VAL A 376 9.19 27.70 -4.10
CA VAL A 376 10.10 26.59 -3.87
C VAL A 376 9.28 25.31 -3.71
N ILE A 377 9.61 24.24 -4.43
CA ILE A 377 9.00 22.93 -4.25
C ILE A 377 9.86 22.12 -3.29
N ASP A 378 9.25 21.57 -2.25
CA ASP A 378 9.91 20.70 -1.27
C ASP A 378 8.96 19.55 -0.89
N GLY A 379 9.52 18.49 -0.32
CA GLY A 379 8.77 17.32 0.10
C GLY A 379 9.67 16.23 0.68
N GLY A 380 9.05 15.15 1.13
CA GLY A 380 9.72 14.00 1.73
C GLY A 380 8.71 13.12 2.45
N SER A 381 8.80 13.04 3.77
CA SER A 381 7.89 12.19 4.55
C SER A 381 6.53 12.86 4.78
N ASP A 382 5.46 12.09 4.64
CA ASP A 382 4.06 12.43 5.01
C ASP A 382 3.74 12.28 6.51
N TRP A 383 4.65 11.70 7.28
CA TRP A 383 4.67 11.74 8.75
C TRP A 383 5.17 13.10 9.19
N VAL A 384 4.33 13.85 9.89
CA VAL A 384 4.54 15.24 10.28
C VAL A 384 4.07 15.47 11.72
N CYS A 385 4.71 16.43 12.39
CA CYS A 385 4.19 17.01 13.63
C CYS A 385 4.10 18.53 13.44
N LEU A 386 2.87 19.05 13.44
CA LEU A 386 2.57 20.42 13.06
C LEU A 386 2.06 21.21 14.28
N SER A 387 2.53 22.44 14.40
CA SER A 387 2.01 23.43 15.34
C SER A 387 0.54 23.77 15.06
N ARG A 388 -0.22 24.12 16.10
CA ARG A 388 -1.62 24.55 15.97
C ARG A 388 -1.78 25.73 15.02
N GLU A 389 -0.87 26.71 15.09
CA GLU A 389 -0.92 27.93 14.28
C GLU A 389 -0.74 27.63 12.79
N PHE A 390 0.19 26.72 12.45
CA PHE A 390 0.38 26.31 11.06
C PHE A 390 -0.79 25.45 10.56
N ALA A 391 -1.31 24.54 11.40
CA ALA A 391 -2.51 23.77 11.07
C ALA A 391 -3.72 24.68 10.80
N GLN A 392 -3.90 25.74 11.60
CA GLN A 392 -4.94 26.74 11.39
C GLN A 392 -4.81 27.44 10.03
N TYR A 393 -3.60 27.86 9.67
CA TYR A 393 -3.31 28.51 8.39
C TYR A 393 -3.64 27.64 7.17
N VAL A 394 -3.33 26.34 7.20
CA VAL A 394 -3.57 25.46 6.04
C VAL A 394 -4.98 24.88 6.00
N ALA A 395 -5.61 24.64 7.16
CA ALA A 395 -6.88 23.93 7.24
C ALA A 395 -8.11 24.85 7.29
N THR A 396 -8.02 26.08 7.79
CA THR A 396 -9.20 26.96 7.95
C THR A 396 -9.43 27.83 6.73
N ASP A 397 -10.59 27.72 6.07
CA ASP A 397 -10.92 28.45 4.83
C ASP A 397 -10.65 29.96 4.89
N SER A 398 -11.02 30.62 6.00
CA SER A 398 -10.84 32.07 6.19
C SER A 398 -9.39 32.52 6.36
N GLU A 399 -8.46 31.62 6.66
CA GLU A 399 -7.04 31.91 6.87
C GLU A 399 -6.18 31.57 5.64
N ARG A 400 -6.77 30.89 4.64
CA ARG A 400 -6.04 30.47 3.43
C ARG A 400 -5.81 31.66 2.51
N ASP A 401 -4.54 32.01 2.35
CA ASP A 401 -4.10 32.98 1.35
C ASP A 401 -4.02 32.38 -0.07
N VAL A 402 -3.62 33.22 -1.03
CA VAL A 402 -3.47 32.84 -2.44
C VAL A 402 -2.51 31.67 -2.63
N LEU A 403 -1.46 31.56 -1.79
CA LEU A 403 -0.52 30.44 -1.85
C LEU A 403 -1.25 29.14 -1.49
N VAL A 404 -1.91 29.08 -0.34
CA VAL A 404 -2.56 27.83 0.12
C VAL A 404 -3.68 27.42 -0.82
N GLN A 405 -4.53 28.35 -1.27
CA GLN A 405 -5.60 28.06 -2.22
C GLN A 405 -5.06 27.46 -3.54
N GLY A 406 -4.00 28.07 -4.07
CA GLY A 406 -3.33 27.56 -5.27
C GLY A 406 -2.65 26.20 -5.06
N LEU A 407 -2.02 25.98 -3.90
CA LEU A 407 -1.44 24.68 -3.56
C LEU A 407 -2.52 23.60 -3.42
N LEU A 408 -3.69 23.90 -2.85
CA LEU A 408 -4.79 22.94 -2.77
C LEU A 408 -5.30 22.54 -4.15
N GLN A 409 -5.37 23.47 -5.11
CA GLN A 409 -5.69 23.17 -6.50
C GLN A 409 -4.64 22.26 -7.15
N VAL A 410 -3.34 22.50 -6.92
CA VAL A 410 -2.27 21.65 -7.46
C VAL A 410 -2.29 20.26 -6.81
N PHE A 411 -2.32 20.21 -5.48
CA PHE A 411 -2.19 18.98 -4.70
C PHE A 411 -3.46 18.13 -4.67
N GLY A 412 -4.63 18.69 -5.00
CA GLY A 412 -5.86 17.94 -5.25
C GLY A 412 -5.78 16.98 -6.45
N TYR A 413 -4.85 17.23 -7.37
CA TYR A 413 -4.61 16.42 -8.58
C TYR A 413 -3.18 15.88 -8.64
N THR A 414 -2.59 15.61 -7.47
CA THR A 414 -1.23 15.10 -7.29
C THR A 414 -1.27 13.74 -6.61
N ILE A 415 -0.40 12.81 -7.02
CA ILE A 415 -0.19 11.55 -6.30
C ILE A 415 0.66 11.79 -5.05
N LEU A 416 0.39 11.08 -3.96
CA LEU A 416 1.10 11.25 -2.67
C LEU A 416 1.17 12.72 -2.20
N PRO A 417 0.06 13.50 -2.21
CA PRO A 417 0.16 14.94 -2.01
C PRO A 417 0.62 15.35 -0.60
N ALA A 418 0.33 14.54 0.42
CA ALA A 418 0.78 14.78 1.79
C ALA A 418 2.32 14.74 1.93
N GLU A 419 3.04 14.08 1.02
CA GLU A 419 4.51 14.02 1.03
C GLU A 419 5.16 15.35 0.61
N SER A 420 4.41 16.32 0.05
CA SER A 420 4.99 17.60 -0.42
C SER A 420 4.16 18.84 -0.09
N PHE A 421 2.85 18.71 0.18
CA PHE A 421 1.98 19.86 0.44
C PHE A 421 2.45 20.68 1.65
N PHE A 422 2.64 20.04 2.81
CA PHE A 422 3.02 20.75 4.04
C PHE A 422 4.42 21.37 3.94
N HIS A 423 5.37 20.67 3.32
CA HIS A 423 6.74 21.16 3.11
C HIS A 423 6.72 22.38 2.19
N THR A 424 6.02 22.30 1.06
CA THR A 424 5.89 23.41 0.11
C THR A 424 5.17 24.60 0.74
N ALA A 425 4.09 24.38 1.50
CA ALA A 425 3.39 25.44 2.22
C ALA A 425 4.30 26.12 3.27
N LEU A 426 5.06 25.34 4.06
CA LEU A 426 6.02 25.89 5.03
C LEU A 426 7.09 26.72 4.34
N ARG A 427 7.70 26.21 3.26
CA ARG A 427 8.83 26.87 2.57
C ARG A 427 8.46 28.21 1.94
N ASN A 428 7.19 28.44 1.62
CA ASN A 428 6.73 29.61 0.87
C ASN A 428 5.82 30.55 1.66
N SER A 429 5.44 30.21 2.89
CA SER A 429 4.56 31.03 3.72
C SER A 429 5.32 31.82 4.79
N ARG A 430 4.59 32.63 5.56
CA ARG A 430 5.08 33.29 6.78
C ARG A 430 5.69 32.32 7.81
N PHE A 431 5.34 31.03 7.74
CA PHE A 431 5.82 29.99 8.66
C PHE A 431 7.17 29.39 8.26
N CYS A 432 7.84 29.84 7.21
CA CYS A 432 9.10 29.24 6.75
C CYS A 432 10.23 29.20 7.80
N HIS A 433 10.19 30.11 8.79
CA HIS A 433 11.15 30.17 9.90
C HIS A 433 10.88 29.14 11.02
N THR A 434 9.76 28.44 10.96
CA THR A 434 9.36 27.38 11.90
C THR A 434 9.69 25.98 11.40
N TYR A 435 10.19 25.85 10.17
CA TYR A 435 10.52 24.56 9.55
C TYR A 435 11.68 23.89 10.27
N THR A 436 11.46 22.69 10.80
CA THR A 436 12.47 21.82 11.39
C THR A 436 12.62 20.56 10.54
N ASN A 437 13.83 20.31 10.02
CA ASN A 437 14.12 19.17 9.11
C ASN A 437 14.31 17.84 9.86
N ASN A 438 13.32 17.47 10.66
CA ASN A 438 13.22 16.21 11.38
C ASN A 438 11.74 15.98 11.65
N ASN A 439 11.18 14.86 11.19
CA ASN A 439 9.78 14.52 11.39
C ASN A 439 9.53 13.65 12.62
N LEU A 440 10.54 13.44 13.48
CA LEU A 440 10.45 12.65 14.72
C LEU A 440 10.29 11.13 14.50
N HIS A 441 10.37 10.66 13.24
CA HIS A 441 10.14 9.26 12.89
C HIS A 441 11.38 8.56 12.35
N MET A 442 11.50 7.29 12.70
CA MET A 442 12.44 6.35 12.10
C MET A 442 11.71 5.42 11.12
N THR A 443 12.02 5.52 9.84
CA THR A 443 11.37 4.72 8.80
C THR A 443 12.29 3.62 8.25
N ASN A 444 11.85 2.35 8.32
CA ASN A 444 12.64 1.19 7.90
C ASN A 444 12.68 0.97 6.38
N TRP A 445 13.40 1.83 5.66
CA TRP A 445 13.56 1.69 4.20
C TRP A 445 14.58 0.62 3.80
N LYS A 446 14.13 -0.55 3.32
CA LYS A 446 14.96 -1.54 2.61
C LYS A 446 14.56 -1.59 1.13
N ARG A 447 15.08 -0.67 0.30
CA ARG A 447 14.59 -0.41 -1.08
C ARG A 447 14.61 -1.63 -2.01
N GLN A 448 15.56 -2.55 -1.86
CA GLN A 448 15.61 -3.79 -2.66
C GLN A 448 14.39 -4.69 -2.46
N LEU A 449 13.74 -4.59 -1.29
CA LEU A 449 12.52 -5.32 -0.94
C LEU A 449 11.27 -4.46 -1.11
N GLY A 450 11.29 -3.21 -0.63
CA GLY A 450 10.11 -2.36 -0.56
C GLY A 450 9.68 -1.66 -1.85
N CYS A 451 10.50 -1.68 -2.91
CA CYS A 451 10.22 -0.98 -4.18
C CYS A 451 9.91 -1.96 -5.33
N LYS A 452 8.80 -2.71 -5.25
CA LYS A 452 8.39 -3.72 -6.25
C LYS A 452 7.24 -3.28 -7.17
N CYS A 453 6.84 -2.01 -7.12
CA CYS A 453 5.67 -1.50 -7.85
C CYS A 453 4.36 -2.27 -7.52
N GLN A 454 4.23 -2.74 -6.27
CA GLN A 454 3.10 -3.56 -5.80
C GLN A 454 1.72 -2.87 -5.91
N TYR A 455 1.70 -1.52 -5.95
CA TYR A 455 0.48 -0.70 -5.96
C TYR A 455 -0.07 -0.37 -7.35
N ARG A 456 0.46 -0.97 -8.44
CA ARG A 456 0.04 -0.67 -9.83
C ARG A 456 -1.46 -0.92 -10.10
N HIS A 457 -2.10 -1.75 -9.29
CA HIS A 457 -3.54 -2.03 -9.36
C HIS A 457 -4.39 -0.96 -8.63
N ILE A 458 -3.79 -0.06 -7.86
CA ILE A 458 -4.44 1.05 -7.14
C ILE A 458 -4.07 2.40 -7.77
N VAL A 459 -2.86 2.52 -8.32
CA VAL A 459 -2.36 3.77 -8.91
C VAL A 459 -1.70 3.55 -10.26
N ASP A 460 -1.76 4.56 -11.13
CA ASP A 460 -1.01 4.62 -12.39
C ASP A 460 0.45 5.11 -12.17
N TRP A 461 1.11 4.57 -11.13
CA TRP A 461 2.48 4.91 -10.75
C TRP A 461 3.16 3.74 -10.02
N CYS A 462 4.48 3.81 -9.86
CA CYS A 462 5.23 2.84 -9.07
C CYS A 462 5.67 3.46 -7.74
N GLY A 463 5.23 2.84 -6.64
CA GLY A 463 5.57 3.23 -5.28
C GLY A 463 6.61 2.35 -4.61
N CYS A 464 7.08 2.83 -3.47
CA CYS A 464 7.82 2.03 -2.48
C CYS A 464 7.07 2.07 -1.14
N SER A 465 7.27 1.06 -0.31
CA SER A 465 6.79 1.04 1.08
C SER A 465 7.89 0.58 2.03
N PRO A 466 7.98 1.12 3.28
CA PRO A 466 8.92 0.64 4.27
C PRO A 466 8.67 -0.82 4.69
N ASN A 467 9.73 -1.48 5.13
CA ASN A 467 9.69 -2.84 5.67
C ASN A 467 9.26 -2.84 7.13
N ASN A 468 8.77 -3.99 7.61
CA ASN A 468 8.58 -4.18 9.04
C ASN A 468 9.91 -4.36 9.77
N PHE A 469 10.02 -3.81 10.97
CA PHE A 469 11.12 -4.10 11.88
C PHE A 469 11.08 -5.57 12.32
N ARG A 470 12.27 -6.14 12.55
CA ARG A 470 12.48 -7.52 13.07
C ARG A 470 13.62 -7.51 14.08
N GLY A 471 13.88 -8.63 14.74
CA GLY A 471 15.01 -8.78 15.68
C GLY A 471 16.37 -8.32 15.13
N GLU A 472 16.64 -8.54 13.84
CA GLU A 472 17.88 -8.07 13.16
C GLU A 472 18.01 -6.54 13.09
N ASP A 473 16.92 -5.79 13.24
CA ASP A 473 16.92 -4.33 13.18
C ASP A 473 17.08 -3.69 14.59
N TRP A 474 17.25 -4.50 15.66
CA TRP A 474 17.30 -4.05 17.05
C TRP A 474 18.41 -3.02 17.31
N ASP A 475 19.64 -3.27 16.88
CA ASP A 475 20.77 -2.36 17.08
C ASP A 475 20.48 -0.96 16.51
N ARG A 476 19.71 -0.91 15.42
CA ARG A 476 19.31 0.35 14.77
C ARG A 476 18.25 1.10 15.59
N LEU A 477 17.33 0.38 16.24
CA LEU A 477 16.35 0.92 17.17
C LEU A 477 17.05 1.44 18.44
N GLN A 478 17.92 0.63 19.05
CA GLN A 478 18.68 1.01 20.23
C GLN A 478 19.59 2.23 19.96
N GLY A 479 20.26 2.26 18.80
CA GLY A 479 21.07 3.39 18.35
C GLY A 479 20.29 4.69 18.07
N SER A 480 18.96 4.68 18.20
CA SER A 480 18.11 5.88 18.11
C SER A 480 17.91 6.60 19.46
N GLN A 481 18.38 6.02 20.57
CA GLN A 481 18.16 6.54 21.93
C GLN A 481 18.60 8.01 22.08
N HIS A 482 19.79 8.36 21.60
CA HIS A 482 20.33 9.73 21.67
C HIS A 482 19.86 10.64 20.50
N LYS A 483 19.10 10.10 19.55
CA LYS A 483 18.56 10.87 18.42
C LYS A 483 17.21 11.48 18.82
N LYS A 484 16.87 12.62 18.21
CA LYS A 484 15.59 13.32 18.34
C LYS A 484 14.47 12.62 17.55
N LEU A 485 14.34 11.31 17.74
CA LEU A 485 13.34 10.43 17.13
C LEU A 485 12.49 9.84 18.25
N PHE A 486 11.18 9.81 18.06
CA PHE A 486 10.21 9.42 19.09
C PHE A 486 9.32 8.27 18.63
N PHE A 487 9.22 8.04 17.32
CA PHE A 487 8.41 6.98 16.73
C PHE A 487 9.22 6.20 15.69
N ALA A 488 8.83 4.96 15.44
CA ALA A 488 9.37 4.13 14.37
C ALA A 488 8.26 3.42 13.60
N ARG A 489 8.55 3.11 12.33
CA ARG A 489 7.68 2.32 11.46
C ARG A 489 8.42 1.52 10.39
N LYS A 490 7.91 0.35 9.98
CA LYS A 490 6.59 -0.23 10.35
C LYS A 490 6.73 -1.39 11.34
N PHE A 491 5.67 -1.62 12.11
CA PHE A 491 5.47 -2.79 12.95
C PHE A 491 4.16 -3.48 12.56
N GLU A 492 4.21 -4.79 12.34
CA GLU A 492 3.04 -5.63 12.06
C GLU A 492 3.18 -6.90 12.91
N ALA A 493 2.27 -7.12 13.86
CA ALA A 493 2.34 -8.27 14.76
C ALA A 493 2.16 -9.63 14.06
N LEU A 494 1.49 -9.66 12.90
CA LEU A 494 1.46 -10.85 12.02
C LEU A 494 2.82 -11.18 11.37
N VAL A 495 3.75 -10.23 11.35
CA VAL A 495 5.08 -10.40 10.73
C VAL A 495 6.14 -10.67 11.80
N ASN A 496 6.18 -9.84 12.84
CA ASN A 496 7.07 -10.02 13.98
C ASN A 496 6.54 -9.23 15.19
N GLN A 497 5.93 -9.92 16.16
CA GLN A 497 5.51 -9.35 17.43
C GLN A 497 6.69 -9.29 18.43
N ALA A 498 7.67 -10.19 18.32
CA ALA A 498 8.80 -10.24 19.25
C ALA A 498 9.55 -8.91 19.36
N ILE A 499 9.79 -8.22 18.24
CA ILE A 499 10.44 -6.90 18.25
C ILE A 499 9.60 -5.81 18.93
N VAL A 500 8.27 -5.91 18.88
CA VAL A 500 7.36 -4.98 19.57
C VAL A 500 7.44 -5.20 21.08
N LEU A 501 7.44 -6.46 21.52
CA LEU A 501 7.62 -6.81 22.94
C LEU A 501 8.98 -6.32 23.47
N GLN A 502 10.05 -6.56 22.73
CA GLN A 502 11.39 -6.09 23.09
C GLN A 502 11.46 -4.55 23.20
N LEU A 503 10.75 -3.85 22.31
CA LEU A 503 10.66 -2.40 22.33
C LEU A 503 9.84 -1.87 23.51
N GLU A 504 8.72 -2.53 23.85
CA GLU A 504 7.95 -2.22 25.06
C GLU A 504 8.77 -2.42 26.33
N GLU A 505 9.46 -3.57 26.45
CA GLU A 505 10.30 -3.86 27.63
C GLU A 505 11.42 -2.84 27.79
N TRP A 506 11.98 -2.36 26.69
CA TRP A 506 13.02 -1.34 26.71
C TRP A 506 12.52 0.04 27.16
N ILE A 507 11.27 0.39 26.83
CA ILE A 507 10.70 1.71 27.15
C ILE A 507 10.03 1.70 28.54
N PHE A 508 9.32 0.63 28.88
CA PHE A 508 8.43 0.57 30.04
C PHE A 508 8.91 -0.38 31.14
N GLY A 509 9.93 -1.20 30.89
CA GLY A 509 10.42 -2.22 31.82
C GLY A 509 9.88 -3.62 31.50
N PRO A 510 10.46 -4.67 32.11
CA PRO A 510 10.14 -6.07 31.80
C PRO A 510 8.72 -6.44 32.23
N TYR A 511 8.11 -7.36 31.49
CA TYR A 511 6.83 -7.97 31.89
C TYR A 511 7.00 -8.97 33.06
N PRO A 512 5.98 -9.14 33.92
CA PRO A 512 5.91 -10.26 34.86
C PRO A 512 6.09 -11.63 34.18
N ALA A 513 6.67 -12.59 34.90
CA ALA A 513 6.97 -13.92 34.33
C ALA A 513 5.71 -14.73 33.99
N ASP A 514 4.61 -14.47 34.69
CA ASP A 514 3.30 -15.10 34.57
C ASP A 514 2.31 -14.29 33.72
N TYR A 515 2.79 -13.28 32.97
CA TYR A 515 1.94 -12.41 32.16
C TYR A 515 1.13 -13.20 31.13
N PRO A 516 -0.21 -13.21 31.23
CA PRO A 516 -1.06 -14.02 30.35
C PRO A 516 -0.89 -13.64 28.89
N SER A 517 -0.82 -14.65 28.02
CA SER A 517 -0.88 -14.46 26.56
C SER A 517 0.19 -13.52 25.97
N LEU A 518 1.30 -13.27 26.68
CA LEU A 518 2.31 -12.27 26.27
C LEU A 518 2.79 -12.49 24.83
N HIS A 519 3.05 -13.75 24.47
CA HIS A 519 3.55 -14.12 23.15
C HIS A 519 2.47 -14.52 22.14
N ALA A 520 1.20 -14.48 22.53
CA ALA A 520 0.08 -14.76 21.66
C ALA A 520 -0.38 -13.49 20.91
N TYR A 521 -0.90 -13.65 19.69
CA TYR A 521 -1.50 -12.56 18.92
C TYR A 521 -2.71 -13.06 18.13
N TRP A 522 -3.74 -12.23 18.12
CA TRP A 522 -5.00 -12.52 17.45
C TRP A 522 -5.38 -11.39 16.52
N GLN A 523 -5.81 -11.73 15.31
CA GLN A 523 -6.30 -10.76 14.35
C GLN A 523 -7.50 -11.30 13.58
N ASN A 524 -8.64 -10.62 13.73
CA ASN A 524 -9.85 -10.96 13.00
C ASN A 524 -9.66 -10.74 11.49
N VAL A 525 -10.13 -11.70 10.69
CA VAL A 525 -10.13 -11.63 9.22
C VAL A 525 -11.51 -11.68 8.59
N TYR A 526 -12.53 -12.05 9.38
CA TYR A 526 -13.92 -12.03 8.96
C TYR A 526 -14.81 -11.72 10.15
N HIS A 527 -15.81 -10.87 9.93
CA HIS A 527 -16.88 -10.60 10.87
C HIS A 527 -18.22 -10.52 10.13
N HIS A 528 -19.25 -11.22 10.64
CA HIS A 528 -20.55 -11.35 9.98
C HIS A 528 -21.33 -10.02 9.81
N GLU A 529 -21.05 -9.02 10.65
CA GLU A 529 -21.65 -7.68 10.55
C GLU A 529 -20.98 -6.79 9.50
N ASP A 530 -19.89 -7.21 8.87
CA ASP A 530 -19.27 -6.43 7.80
C ASP A 530 -20.14 -6.55 6.54
N THR A 531 -20.63 -5.43 6.04
CA THR A 531 -21.58 -5.34 4.90
C THR A 531 -20.91 -4.87 3.61
N GLN A 532 -19.86 -4.05 3.71
CA GLN A 532 -19.21 -3.42 2.56
C GLN A 532 -18.00 -4.20 2.04
N THR A 533 -17.41 -5.08 2.84
CA THR A 533 -16.26 -5.89 2.44
C THR A 533 -16.73 -7.20 1.82
N SER A 534 -16.30 -7.48 0.59
CA SER A 534 -16.55 -8.78 -0.05
C SER A 534 -15.96 -9.90 0.80
N SER A 535 -16.79 -10.81 1.30
CA SER A 535 -16.34 -11.98 2.07
C SER A 535 -15.53 -12.93 1.20
N ASP A 536 -14.43 -13.47 1.73
CA ASP A 536 -13.70 -14.56 1.09
C ASP A 536 -14.55 -15.84 1.14
N GLY A 537 -15.25 -16.12 0.04
CA GLY A 537 -16.13 -17.28 -0.07
C GLY A 537 -15.39 -18.61 0.07
N ALA A 538 -14.10 -18.66 -0.30
CA ALA A 538 -13.28 -19.85 -0.14
C ALA A 538 -13.00 -20.11 1.36
N LEU A 539 -12.63 -19.07 2.10
CA LEU A 539 -12.45 -19.14 3.56
C LEU A 539 -13.74 -19.58 4.26
N LEU A 540 -14.89 -18.97 3.93
CA LEU A 540 -16.17 -19.32 4.56
C LEU A 540 -16.59 -20.76 4.25
N SER A 541 -16.41 -21.23 3.01
CA SER A 541 -16.72 -22.61 2.63
C SER A 541 -15.88 -23.61 3.42
N VAL A 542 -14.57 -23.35 3.55
CA VAL A 542 -13.67 -24.19 4.35
C VAL A 542 -14.05 -24.15 5.84
N ALA A 543 -14.34 -22.97 6.38
CA ALA A 543 -14.75 -22.82 7.77
C ALA A 543 -16.05 -23.58 8.07
N HIS A 544 -17.07 -23.48 7.22
CA HIS A 544 -18.30 -24.25 7.38
C HIS A 544 -18.07 -25.76 7.32
N GLY A 545 -17.30 -26.24 6.34
CA GLY A 545 -16.97 -27.66 6.24
C GLY A 545 -16.19 -28.17 7.46
N LEU A 546 -15.28 -27.36 8.01
CA LEU A 546 -14.56 -27.68 9.25
C LEU A 546 -15.51 -27.86 10.44
N LEU A 547 -16.49 -26.97 10.58
CA LEU A 547 -17.48 -27.06 11.65
C LEU A 547 -18.36 -28.30 11.50
N ARG A 548 -18.79 -28.65 10.27
CA ARG A 548 -19.56 -29.88 10.02
C ARG A 548 -18.76 -31.14 10.33
N VAL A 549 -17.49 -31.17 9.95
CA VAL A 549 -16.59 -32.29 10.29
C VAL A 549 -16.40 -32.40 11.80
N ASN A 550 -16.22 -31.28 12.50
CA ASN A 550 -16.06 -31.25 13.97
C ASN A 550 -17.29 -31.81 14.69
N ALA A 551 -18.48 -31.36 14.31
CA ALA A 551 -19.76 -31.83 14.82
C ALA A 551 -19.96 -33.34 14.66
N ARG A 552 -19.53 -33.92 13.53
CA ARG A 552 -19.66 -35.36 13.26
C ARG A 552 -18.59 -36.22 13.93
N SER A 553 -17.40 -35.67 14.18
CA SER A 553 -16.24 -36.43 14.64
C SER A 553 -16.21 -36.62 16.16
N ASN A 554 -16.82 -35.70 16.93
CA ASN A 554 -16.86 -35.78 18.39
C ASN A 554 -18.13 -36.47 18.87
N ALA A 555 -18.06 -37.80 19.07
CA ALA A 555 -19.18 -38.62 19.55
C ALA A 555 -19.77 -38.21 20.92
N VAL A 556 -19.10 -37.31 21.66
CA VAL A 556 -19.52 -36.79 22.97
C VAL A 556 -20.20 -35.41 22.86
N GLN A 557 -20.07 -34.72 21.72
CA GLN A 557 -20.48 -33.33 21.51
C GLN A 557 -21.31 -33.22 20.22
N LEU A 558 -22.55 -33.68 20.29
CA LEU A 558 -23.49 -33.59 19.18
C LEU A 558 -24.10 -32.18 19.13
N TYR A 559 -23.75 -31.42 18.10
CA TYR A 559 -24.31 -30.10 17.82
C TYR A 559 -24.38 -29.85 16.31
N GLU A 560 -25.35 -29.05 15.87
CA GLU A 560 -25.46 -28.58 14.49
C GLU A 560 -24.86 -27.17 14.35
N PRO A 561 -23.82 -26.96 13.51
CA PRO A 561 -23.30 -25.64 13.22
C PRO A 561 -24.35 -24.77 12.51
N HIS A 562 -24.57 -23.55 13.00
CA HIS A 562 -25.55 -22.64 12.45
C HIS A 562 -24.91 -21.50 11.64
N ARG A 563 -24.41 -20.45 12.32
CA ARG A 563 -23.88 -19.25 11.68
C ARG A 563 -22.47 -18.92 12.15
N ILE A 564 -21.54 -18.66 11.21
CA ILE A 564 -20.20 -18.16 11.56
C ILE A 564 -20.30 -16.68 11.93
N ARG A 565 -19.85 -16.33 13.13
CA ARG A 565 -19.83 -14.97 13.66
C ARG A 565 -18.54 -14.24 13.30
N GLN A 566 -17.41 -14.91 13.51
CA GLN A 566 -16.09 -14.35 13.25
C GLN A 566 -15.04 -15.43 12.97
N ILE A 567 -14.01 -15.05 12.21
CA ILE A 567 -12.81 -15.87 12.00
C ILE A 567 -11.59 -15.03 12.36
N THR A 568 -10.70 -15.60 13.18
CA THR A 568 -9.53 -14.92 13.74
C THR A 568 -8.27 -15.73 13.49
N HIS A 569 -7.22 -15.10 12.98
CA HIS A 569 -5.87 -15.67 12.96
C HIS A 569 -5.32 -15.75 14.39
N TYR A 570 -4.71 -16.89 14.73
CA TYR A 570 -4.01 -17.09 16.00
C TYR A 570 -2.53 -17.39 15.75
N LEU A 571 -1.67 -16.59 16.37
CA LEU A 571 -0.22 -16.75 16.37
C LEU A 571 0.26 -16.88 17.81
N GLU A 572 1.32 -17.66 17.99
CA GLU A 572 2.01 -17.77 19.26
C GLU A 572 3.52 -17.81 19.02
N ARG A 573 4.28 -16.91 19.66
CA ARG A 573 5.73 -16.74 19.46
C ARG A 573 6.10 -16.56 17.99
N ASP A 574 5.37 -15.68 17.29
CA ASP A 574 5.51 -15.41 15.84
C ASP A 574 5.28 -16.63 14.92
N VAL A 575 4.73 -17.73 15.44
CA VAL A 575 4.37 -18.91 14.66
C VAL A 575 2.86 -18.96 14.47
N TYR A 576 2.42 -19.08 13.22
CA TYR A 576 1.00 -19.27 12.91
C TYR A 576 0.48 -20.61 13.46
N ARG A 577 -0.49 -20.54 14.37
CA ARG A 577 -1.11 -21.70 15.03
C ARG A 577 -2.43 -22.11 14.39
N GLY A 578 -3.10 -21.21 13.68
CA GLY A 578 -4.30 -21.53 12.92
C GLY A 578 -5.37 -20.44 12.92
N LEU A 579 -6.59 -20.88 12.61
CA LEU A 579 -7.81 -20.09 12.65
C LEU A 579 -8.63 -20.44 13.89
N LEU A 580 -9.26 -19.43 14.47
CA LEU A 580 -10.30 -19.57 15.48
C LEU A 580 -11.62 -19.19 14.81
N VAL A 581 -12.56 -20.13 14.77
CA VAL A 581 -13.87 -19.95 14.14
C VAL A 581 -14.90 -19.87 15.25
N ARG A 582 -15.44 -18.68 15.49
CA ARG A 582 -16.54 -18.47 16.44
C ARG A 582 -17.87 -18.55 15.70
N HIS A 583 -18.78 -19.38 16.19
CA HIS A 583 -20.01 -19.70 15.51
C HIS A 583 -21.14 -20.04 16.48
N ASP A 584 -22.36 -19.84 16.02
CA ASP A 584 -23.56 -20.32 16.69
C ASP A 584 -23.71 -21.83 16.42
N ALA A 585 -24.19 -22.58 17.40
CA ALA A 585 -24.43 -24.02 17.32
C ALA A 585 -25.73 -24.39 18.05
N LEU A 586 -26.50 -25.31 17.50
CA LEU A 586 -27.67 -25.90 18.16
C LEU A 586 -27.26 -27.23 18.79
N LEU A 587 -27.44 -27.38 20.09
CA LEU A 587 -27.14 -28.65 20.78
C LEU A 587 -28.20 -29.70 20.44
N ASP A 588 -27.79 -30.88 19.96
CA ASP A 588 -28.71 -31.90 19.45
C ASP A 588 -29.69 -32.41 20.52
N ASP A 589 -29.26 -32.47 21.79
CA ASP A 589 -30.08 -33.01 22.88
C ASP A 589 -31.15 -32.03 23.40
N SER A 590 -30.85 -30.73 23.36
CA SER A 590 -31.66 -29.69 24.02
C SER A 590 -32.28 -28.68 23.06
N GLY A 591 -31.82 -28.65 21.81
CA GLY A 591 -32.14 -27.61 20.83
C GLY A 591 -31.69 -26.21 21.26
N ALA A 592 -30.88 -26.08 22.31
CA ALA A 592 -30.42 -24.79 22.79
C ALA A 592 -29.37 -24.21 21.83
N LEU A 593 -29.55 -22.93 21.48
CA LEU A 593 -28.58 -22.17 20.73
C LEU A 593 -27.45 -21.73 21.67
N VAL A 594 -26.24 -22.22 21.41
CA VAL A 594 -25.01 -21.87 22.13
C VAL A 594 -24.01 -21.23 21.17
N GLU A 595 -23.07 -20.48 21.71
CA GLU A 595 -21.97 -19.91 20.93
C GLU A 595 -20.67 -20.63 21.28
N LEU A 596 -19.98 -21.15 20.26
CA LEU A 596 -18.75 -21.92 20.39
C LEU A 596 -17.61 -21.22 19.64
N GLU A 597 -16.38 -21.45 20.06
CA GLU A 597 -15.19 -21.13 19.28
C GLU A 597 -14.35 -22.39 19.07
N THR A 598 -14.02 -22.69 17.81
CA THR A 598 -13.26 -23.87 17.41
C THR A 598 -11.91 -23.48 16.84
N TRP A 599 -10.84 -24.07 17.37
CA TRP A 599 -9.47 -23.88 16.88
C TRP A 599 -9.10 -24.92 15.81
N VAL A 600 -8.64 -24.42 14.66
CA VAL A 600 -8.23 -25.22 13.52
C VAL A 600 -6.83 -24.83 13.05
N SER A 601 -5.94 -25.81 12.87
CA SER A 601 -4.60 -25.59 12.30
C SER A 601 -4.51 -26.11 10.87
N PRO A 602 -3.92 -25.38 9.91
CA PRO A 602 -3.59 -25.96 8.61
C PRO A 602 -2.45 -26.97 8.72
N ILE A 603 -2.48 -28.00 7.87
CA ILE A 603 -1.46 -29.04 7.78
C ILE A 603 -0.41 -28.63 6.74
N THR A 604 0.86 -28.91 7.02
CA THR A 604 1.94 -28.75 6.03
C THR A 604 2.05 -30.03 5.20
N THR A 605 1.66 -29.93 3.94
CA THR A 605 1.62 -31.04 2.98
C THR A 605 2.90 -31.16 2.15
N ALA A 606 3.82 -30.20 2.29
CA ALA A 606 5.06 -30.15 1.53
C ALA A 606 5.99 -31.30 1.91
N LYS A 607 6.55 -31.97 0.89
CA LYS A 607 7.53 -33.05 1.01
C LYS A 607 8.71 -32.73 0.10
N VAL A 608 9.92 -32.70 0.67
CA VAL A 608 11.17 -32.40 -0.04
C VAL A 608 11.98 -33.68 -0.21
N THR A 609 12.45 -33.95 -1.43
CA THR A 609 13.26 -35.12 -1.77
C THR A 609 14.73 -34.80 -1.49
N ARG A 610 15.28 -35.16 -0.33
CA ARG A 610 16.66 -34.81 0.08
C ARG A 610 17.80 -35.54 -0.69
N ASN A 611 17.53 -35.91 -1.94
CA ASN A 611 18.33 -36.80 -2.78
C ASN A 611 19.46 -36.06 -3.51
N THR A 612 19.32 -34.76 -3.77
CA THR A 612 20.35 -33.93 -4.42
C THR A 612 20.85 -32.82 -3.48
N PRO A 613 22.06 -32.27 -3.70
CA PRO A 613 22.55 -31.13 -2.92
C PRO A 613 21.59 -29.93 -2.95
N LEU A 614 21.03 -29.61 -4.11
CA LEU A 614 20.04 -28.54 -4.27
C LEU A 614 18.76 -28.84 -3.48
N ALA A 615 18.26 -30.08 -3.52
CA ALA A 615 17.06 -30.43 -2.79
C ALA A 615 17.27 -30.46 -1.27
N ARG A 616 18.48 -30.74 -0.77
CA ARG A 616 18.82 -30.62 0.65
C ARG A 616 18.79 -29.17 1.14
N ARG A 617 19.05 -28.22 0.24
CA ARG A 617 18.94 -26.78 0.52
C ARG A 617 17.49 -26.27 0.46
N LEU A 618 16.54 -27.03 -0.10
CA LEU A 618 15.14 -26.62 -0.12
C LEU A 618 14.55 -26.69 1.31
N THR A 619 14.42 -25.52 1.95
CA THR A 619 13.98 -25.38 3.35
C THR A 619 12.49 -25.08 3.48
N HIS A 620 11.92 -24.43 2.46
CA HIS A 620 10.51 -24.04 2.45
C HIS A 620 9.90 -24.32 1.08
N LEU A 621 8.67 -24.83 1.06
CA LEU A 621 7.89 -25.07 -0.15
C LEU A 621 6.41 -24.91 0.19
N GLU A 622 5.73 -23.96 -0.43
CA GLU A 622 4.30 -23.69 -0.19
C GLU A 622 3.60 -23.18 -1.46
N VAL A 623 2.28 -23.27 -1.49
CA VAL A 623 1.46 -22.63 -2.51
C VAL A 623 0.58 -21.58 -1.84
N SER A 624 0.53 -20.40 -2.44
CA SER A 624 -0.25 -19.27 -1.93
C SER A 624 -0.79 -18.42 -3.07
N THR A 625 -1.87 -17.69 -2.82
CA THR A 625 -2.42 -16.66 -3.72
C THR A 625 -1.83 -15.28 -3.47
N GLU A 626 -1.21 -15.05 -2.31
CA GLU A 626 -0.80 -13.74 -1.84
C GLU A 626 0.62 -13.78 -1.28
N TYR A 627 1.62 -13.73 -2.17
CA TYR A 627 3.00 -13.59 -1.76
C TYR A 627 3.37 -12.12 -1.57
N ASP A 628 3.77 -11.75 -0.35
CA ASP A 628 4.30 -10.43 -0.05
C ASP A 628 5.81 -10.41 -0.32
N GLU A 629 6.21 -9.90 -1.49
CA GLU A 629 7.62 -9.76 -1.87
C GLU A 629 8.39 -8.78 -0.96
N LYS A 630 7.72 -7.86 -0.26
CA LYS A 630 8.41 -6.93 0.66
C LYS A 630 8.80 -7.66 1.94
N GLU A 631 7.89 -8.45 2.49
CA GLU A 631 8.09 -9.18 3.75
C GLU A 631 8.54 -10.63 3.59
N GLN A 632 8.63 -11.11 2.35
CA GLN A 632 9.13 -12.44 1.98
C GLN A 632 8.33 -13.57 2.65
N LEU A 633 7.01 -13.40 2.70
CA LEU A 633 6.07 -14.33 3.34
C LEU A 633 4.72 -14.37 2.61
N SER A 634 3.98 -15.44 2.82
CA SER A 634 2.60 -15.57 2.36
C SER A 634 1.62 -14.85 3.30
N ARG A 635 0.74 -14.02 2.75
CA ARG A 635 -0.37 -13.36 3.49
C ARG A 635 -1.63 -14.22 3.58
N ASN A 636 -1.74 -15.26 2.75
CA ASN A 636 -2.78 -16.29 2.85
C ASN A 636 -2.36 -17.34 3.90
N PHE A 637 -2.38 -16.96 5.17
CA PHE A 637 -1.98 -17.82 6.30
C PHE A 637 -2.88 -19.05 6.45
N GLN A 638 -4.16 -18.91 6.10
CA GLN A 638 -5.16 -19.97 6.15
C GLN A 638 -4.97 -21.08 5.11
N ARG A 639 -4.16 -20.83 4.06
CA ARG A 639 -3.90 -21.78 2.96
C ARG A 639 -5.16 -22.22 2.21
N THR A 640 -6.12 -21.31 2.05
CA THR A 640 -7.35 -21.54 1.28
C THR A 640 -7.22 -20.93 -0.10
N ILE A 641 -7.59 -21.65 -1.16
CA ILE A 641 -7.46 -21.18 -2.53
C ILE A 641 -8.82 -21.26 -3.21
N GLY A 642 -9.32 -20.13 -3.70
CA GLY A 642 -10.57 -20.07 -4.46
C GLY A 642 -10.41 -20.56 -5.90
N THR A 643 -11.49 -21.05 -6.51
CA THR A 643 -11.52 -21.46 -7.91
C THR A 643 -11.12 -20.34 -8.89
N ASN A 644 -11.36 -19.07 -8.54
CA ASN A 644 -10.99 -17.92 -9.37
C ASN A 644 -9.62 -17.31 -8.99
N ALA A 645 -8.86 -17.94 -8.10
CA ALA A 645 -7.59 -17.38 -7.65
C ALA A 645 -6.42 -17.77 -8.57
N GLU A 646 -5.33 -16.98 -8.51
CA GLU A 646 -4.07 -17.29 -9.18
C GLU A 646 -3.04 -17.78 -8.15
N PRO A 647 -2.81 -19.10 -8.02
CA PRO A 647 -1.83 -19.61 -7.08
C PRO A 647 -0.40 -19.37 -7.57
N ALA A 648 0.52 -19.23 -6.63
CA ALA A 648 1.95 -19.14 -6.83
C ALA A 648 2.67 -20.16 -5.95
N LEU A 649 3.64 -20.86 -6.53
CA LEU A 649 4.54 -21.72 -5.78
C LEU A 649 5.64 -20.86 -5.18
N ILE A 650 5.84 -20.94 -3.87
CA ILE A 650 6.89 -20.22 -3.13
C ILE A 650 7.86 -21.25 -2.60
N PHE A 651 9.16 -20.99 -2.74
CA PHE A 651 10.20 -21.87 -2.22
C PHE A 651 11.43 -21.11 -1.75
N ARG A 652 12.11 -21.65 -0.74
CA ARG A 652 13.31 -21.05 -0.15
C ARG A 652 14.47 -22.03 -0.17
N LEU A 653 15.60 -21.56 -0.64
CA LEU A 653 16.87 -22.27 -0.57
C LEU A 653 17.68 -21.79 0.64
N ALA A 654 18.28 -22.69 1.40
CA ALA A 654 19.25 -22.33 2.40
C ALA A 654 20.47 -21.68 1.71
N PRO A 655 21.04 -20.61 2.29
CA PRO A 655 22.29 -20.07 1.79
C PRO A 655 23.41 -21.13 1.92
N PRO A 656 24.43 -21.11 1.04
CA PRO A 656 25.59 -21.99 1.18
C PRO A 656 26.32 -21.74 2.50
N THR A 657 26.94 -22.77 3.06
CA THR A 657 27.77 -22.64 4.27
C THR A 657 29.00 -21.75 4.00
N GLU A 658 29.59 -21.15 5.04
CA GLU A 658 30.77 -20.27 4.88
C GLU A 658 31.95 -20.97 4.15
N ALA A 659 32.13 -22.27 4.37
CA ALA A 659 33.14 -23.07 3.67
C ALA A 659 32.83 -23.25 2.17
N GLU A 660 31.56 -23.27 1.79
CA GLU A 660 31.08 -23.35 0.41
C GLU A 660 31.13 -21.96 -0.27
N LYS A 661 30.83 -20.88 0.45
CA LYS A 661 30.91 -19.50 -0.05
C LYS A 661 32.30 -19.13 -0.58
N ALA A 662 33.36 -19.60 0.09
CA ALA A 662 34.74 -19.35 -0.34
C ALA A 662 35.15 -20.08 -1.64
N LYS A 663 34.35 -21.05 -2.10
CA LYS A 663 34.67 -21.92 -3.25
C LYS A 663 33.65 -21.88 -4.38
N ALA A 664 32.50 -21.22 -4.19
CA ALA A 664 31.38 -21.29 -5.10
C ALA A 664 31.27 -20.03 -5.97
N ASN A 665 31.32 -20.23 -7.29
CA ASN A 665 30.91 -19.23 -8.27
C ASN A 665 29.38 -19.15 -8.33
N THR A 666 28.85 -18.02 -8.81
CA THR A 666 27.41 -17.88 -9.10
C THR A 666 26.94 -18.99 -10.04
N THR A 667 25.91 -19.74 -9.64
CA THR A 667 25.33 -20.83 -10.43
C THR A 667 23.89 -20.49 -10.82
N ASN A 668 23.51 -20.86 -12.05
CA ASN A 668 22.13 -20.70 -12.53
C ASN A 668 21.45 -22.07 -12.60
N TYR A 669 20.38 -22.26 -11.83
CA TYR A 669 19.57 -23.48 -11.85
C TYR A 669 18.36 -23.31 -12.75
N SER A 670 18.13 -24.27 -13.64
CA SER A 670 16.91 -24.33 -14.47
C SER A 670 15.86 -25.19 -13.77
N LEU A 671 14.83 -24.56 -13.25
CA LEU A 671 13.77 -25.22 -12.49
C LEU A 671 12.47 -25.29 -13.31
N THR A 672 11.73 -26.38 -13.08
CA THR A 672 10.42 -26.62 -13.69
C THR A 672 9.38 -26.82 -12.59
N VAL A 673 8.27 -26.11 -12.68
CA VAL A 673 7.10 -26.24 -11.81
C VAL A 673 5.97 -26.89 -12.61
N GLU A 674 5.50 -28.04 -12.14
CA GLU A 674 4.34 -28.74 -12.68
C GLU A 674 3.15 -28.58 -11.74
N TRP A 675 2.02 -28.13 -12.30
CA TRP A 675 0.74 -28.01 -11.61
C TRP A 675 -0.15 -29.19 -12.00
N ILE A 676 -0.60 -29.95 -11.01
CA ILE A 676 -1.37 -31.18 -11.18
C ILE A 676 -2.77 -30.98 -10.61
N ASP A 677 -3.77 -31.20 -11.45
CA ASP A 677 -5.17 -31.05 -11.10
C ASP A 677 -5.68 -32.21 -10.20
N PRO A 678 -6.89 -32.11 -9.63
CA PRO A 678 -7.45 -33.16 -8.77
C PRO A 678 -7.67 -34.50 -9.47
N ARG A 679 -7.64 -34.55 -10.80
CA ARG A 679 -7.75 -35.78 -11.60
C ARG A 679 -6.39 -36.42 -11.86
N GLY A 680 -5.31 -35.83 -11.37
CA GLY A 680 -3.93 -36.30 -11.57
C GLY A 680 -3.31 -35.88 -12.89
N ALA A 681 -3.96 -35.02 -13.68
CA ALA A 681 -3.43 -34.54 -14.95
C ALA A 681 -2.55 -33.30 -14.74
N VAL A 682 -1.46 -33.19 -15.52
CA VAL A 682 -0.63 -31.97 -15.55
C VAL A 682 -1.42 -30.88 -16.25
N ALA A 683 -1.93 -29.91 -15.48
CA ALA A 683 -2.70 -28.79 -15.98
C ALA A 683 -1.81 -27.73 -16.64
N SER A 684 -0.59 -27.54 -16.11
CA SER A 684 0.35 -26.57 -16.64
C SER A 684 1.78 -26.80 -16.18
N THR A 685 2.74 -26.28 -16.96
CA THR A 685 4.17 -26.32 -16.67
C THR A 685 4.80 -24.94 -16.85
N ASN A 686 5.51 -24.49 -15.82
CA ASN A 686 6.29 -23.25 -15.80
C ASN A 686 7.78 -23.58 -15.71
N HIS A 687 8.60 -22.93 -16.53
CA HIS A 687 10.06 -23.00 -16.43
C HIS A 687 10.58 -21.68 -15.90
N LEU A 688 11.55 -21.73 -14.99
CA LEU A 688 12.21 -20.55 -14.45
C LEU A 688 13.71 -20.82 -14.24
N THR A 689 14.50 -19.76 -14.32
CA THR A 689 15.92 -19.80 -14.00
C THR A 689 16.15 -19.08 -12.68
N VAL A 690 16.81 -19.75 -11.75
CA VAL A 690 17.20 -19.19 -10.46
C VAL A 690 18.70 -18.95 -10.44
N GLU A 691 19.09 -17.71 -10.20
CA GLU A 691 20.48 -17.34 -9.91
C GLU A 691 20.76 -17.58 -8.42
N ASP A 692 21.72 -18.47 -8.14
CA ASP A 692 22.21 -18.79 -6.81
C ASP A 692 23.58 -18.15 -6.63
N ASN A 693 23.58 -16.92 -6.11
CA ASN A 693 24.79 -16.19 -5.75
C ASN A 693 25.10 -16.41 -4.25
N PRO A 694 26.18 -17.14 -3.90
CA PRO A 694 26.55 -17.42 -2.50
C PRO A 694 26.82 -16.18 -1.64
N THR A 695 27.21 -15.08 -2.30
CA THR A 695 27.48 -13.78 -1.67
C THR A 695 26.27 -12.82 -1.74
N GLY A 696 25.17 -13.30 -2.33
CA GLY A 696 23.93 -12.55 -2.45
C GLY A 696 23.27 -12.26 -1.09
N PRO A 697 22.42 -11.22 -1.02
CA PRO A 697 21.69 -10.90 0.19
C PRO A 697 20.68 -12.02 0.51
N ALA A 698 20.34 -12.25 1.79
CA ALA A 698 19.49 -13.37 2.20
C ALA A 698 18.15 -13.51 1.44
N HIS A 699 17.58 -12.41 0.96
CA HIS A 699 16.34 -12.42 0.18
C HIS A 699 16.50 -12.97 -1.25
N SER A 700 17.73 -13.06 -1.79
CA SER A 700 17.97 -13.64 -3.12
C SER A 700 17.73 -15.15 -3.15
N PHE A 701 17.62 -15.81 -1.99
CA PHE A 701 17.33 -17.24 -1.89
C PHE A 701 15.84 -17.57 -1.69
N ASN A 702 14.99 -16.55 -1.75
CA ASN A 702 13.54 -16.68 -1.71
C ASN A 702 12.97 -16.51 -3.11
N HIS A 703 12.22 -17.50 -3.57
CA HIS A 703 11.74 -17.54 -4.94
C HIS A 703 10.23 -17.79 -4.95
N PHE A 704 9.58 -17.26 -5.98
CA PHE A 704 8.18 -17.55 -6.24
C PHE A 704 7.92 -17.67 -7.74
N GLN A 705 6.98 -18.52 -8.11
CA GLN A 705 6.54 -18.73 -9.48
C GLN A 705 5.02 -18.71 -9.54
N LYS A 706 4.46 -17.69 -10.21
CA LYS A 706 3.02 -17.61 -10.45
C LYS A 706 2.56 -18.70 -11.41
N GLY A 707 1.40 -19.29 -11.13
CA GLY A 707 0.67 -20.22 -12.00
C GLY A 707 -0.09 -19.52 -13.13
N ASN A 708 0.50 -18.49 -13.74
CA ASN A 708 -0.10 -17.63 -14.78
C ASN A 708 -0.57 -18.36 -16.05
N LYS A 709 -0.19 -19.63 -16.22
CA LYS A 709 -0.63 -20.49 -17.32
C LYS A 709 -1.81 -21.40 -16.95
N LEU A 710 -2.32 -21.32 -15.72
CA LEU A 710 -3.50 -22.06 -15.29
C LEU A 710 -4.76 -21.37 -15.82
N LYS A 711 -5.64 -22.14 -16.47
CA LYS A 711 -6.93 -21.63 -16.94
C LYS A 711 -7.90 -21.57 -15.76
N GLN A 712 -8.46 -20.39 -15.53
CA GLN A 712 -9.52 -20.19 -14.55
C GLN A 712 -10.91 -20.45 -15.17
N PRO A 713 -11.90 -20.90 -14.38
CA PRO A 713 -11.80 -21.30 -12.98
C PRO A 713 -11.02 -22.62 -12.79
N LEU A 714 -10.27 -22.72 -11.71
CA LEU A 714 -9.62 -23.96 -11.27
C LEU A 714 -10.67 -24.98 -10.84
N LEU A 715 -10.40 -26.27 -11.07
CA LEU A 715 -11.22 -27.36 -10.55
C LEU A 715 -11.15 -27.40 -9.02
N ALA A 716 -12.29 -27.51 -8.35
CA ALA A 716 -12.32 -27.74 -6.90
C ALA A 716 -11.73 -29.12 -6.56
N GLY A 717 -11.00 -29.20 -5.46
CA GLY A 717 -10.37 -30.42 -4.96
C GLY A 717 -8.91 -30.27 -4.58
N ALA A 718 -8.24 -31.40 -4.35
CA ALA A 718 -6.84 -31.47 -3.94
C ALA A 718 -5.88 -31.36 -5.13
N TRP A 719 -5.21 -30.23 -5.26
CA TRP A 719 -4.16 -30.01 -6.25
C TRP A 719 -2.78 -30.38 -5.72
N SER A 720 -1.82 -30.58 -6.62
CA SER A 720 -0.40 -30.71 -6.27
C SER A 720 0.48 -29.83 -7.15
N ALA A 721 1.51 -29.23 -6.56
CA ALA A 721 2.58 -28.57 -7.30
C ALA A 721 3.91 -29.32 -7.06
N ARG A 722 4.61 -29.66 -8.15
CA ARG A 722 5.91 -30.34 -8.10
C ARG A 722 7.00 -29.40 -8.61
N LEU A 723 8.11 -29.34 -7.87
CA LEU A 723 9.30 -28.58 -8.24
C LEU A 723 10.39 -29.55 -8.69
N HIS A 724 10.90 -29.34 -9.90
CA HIS A 724 11.93 -30.16 -10.53
C HIS A 724 13.15 -29.32 -10.88
N HIS A 725 14.33 -29.93 -10.80
CA HIS A 725 15.54 -29.45 -11.48
C HIS A 725 15.89 -30.48 -12.56
N GLU A 726 15.85 -30.05 -13.82
CA GLU A 726 15.93 -30.96 -14.98
C GLU A 726 14.88 -32.08 -14.90
N LYS A 727 15.29 -33.34 -14.67
CA LYS A 727 14.39 -34.50 -14.49
C LYS A 727 14.25 -34.96 -13.05
N VAL A 728 14.91 -34.29 -12.10
CA VAL A 728 14.93 -34.69 -10.69
C VAL A 728 13.90 -33.90 -9.91
N LEU A 729 12.96 -34.59 -9.28
CA LEU A 729 12.02 -34.00 -8.33
C LEU A 729 12.80 -33.47 -7.12
N LEU A 730 12.59 -32.20 -6.76
CA LEU A 730 13.12 -31.54 -5.56
C LEU A 730 12.10 -31.52 -4.42
N GLY A 731 10.81 -31.40 -4.74
CA GLY A 731 9.76 -31.41 -3.74
C GLY A 731 8.36 -31.33 -4.35
N VAL A 732 7.37 -31.73 -3.55
CA VAL A 732 5.95 -31.69 -3.90
C VAL A 732 5.18 -31.06 -2.75
N VAL A 733 4.16 -30.27 -3.07
CA VAL A 733 3.24 -29.68 -2.10
C VAL A 733 1.81 -29.87 -2.59
N ARG A 734 0.90 -30.25 -1.69
CA ARG A 734 -0.53 -30.39 -1.99
C ARG A 734 -1.29 -29.16 -1.46
N PHE A 735 -2.30 -28.70 -2.17
CA PHE A 735 -3.13 -27.58 -1.71
C PHE A 735 -4.60 -27.81 -2.08
N LEU A 736 -5.49 -27.22 -1.29
CA LEU A 736 -6.94 -27.37 -1.47
C LEU A 736 -7.49 -26.17 -2.25
N VAL A 737 -8.21 -26.46 -3.34
CA VAL A 737 -8.98 -25.47 -4.09
C VAL A 737 -10.47 -25.67 -3.80
N VAL A 738 -11.15 -24.61 -3.41
CA VAL A 738 -12.57 -24.61 -3.05
C VAL A 738 -13.33 -23.53 -3.82
N SER A 739 -14.65 -23.66 -3.90
CA SER A 739 -15.51 -22.68 -4.57
C SER A 739 -15.29 -21.27 -4.02
N SER A 740 -15.10 -20.29 -4.90
CA SER A 740 -15.02 -18.87 -4.51
C SER A 740 -16.37 -18.27 -4.11
N THR A 741 -17.48 -18.94 -4.40
CA THR A 741 -18.83 -18.47 -4.02
C THR A 741 -19.32 -19.25 -2.82
N TYR A 742 -19.55 -18.55 -1.71
CA TYR A 742 -20.23 -19.10 -0.55
C TYR A 742 -21.73 -18.78 -0.66
N ARG A 743 -22.58 -19.82 -0.61
CA ARG A 743 -24.05 -19.70 -0.57
C ARG A 743 -24.53 -20.28 0.75
N GLY A 744 -24.41 -19.50 1.83
CA GLY A 744 -24.93 -19.90 3.13
C GLY A 744 -26.45 -19.99 3.13
N LYS A 745 -27.01 -20.85 3.99
CA LYS A 745 -28.45 -20.96 4.26
C LYS A 745 -29.01 -19.78 5.09
N ASP A 746 -28.41 -18.59 5.03
CA ASP A 746 -28.97 -17.40 5.66
C ASP A 746 -30.03 -16.79 4.74
N LEU A 747 -31.29 -16.96 5.15
CA LEU A 747 -32.47 -16.28 4.61
C LEU A 747 -32.27 -14.76 4.69
N GLY A 748 -32.28 -14.09 3.53
CA GLY A 748 -32.55 -12.65 3.43
C GLY A 748 -31.34 -11.74 3.17
N ALA A 749 -30.75 -11.84 1.98
CA ALA A 749 -30.39 -10.70 1.14
C ALA A 749 -29.69 -11.24 -0.11
N GLU A 750 -30.33 -11.15 -1.27
CA GLU A 750 -29.60 -11.18 -2.53
C GLU A 750 -28.63 -10.00 -2.55
N GLN A 751 -27.39 -10.22 -2.11
CA GLN A 751 -26.31 -9.32 -2.44
C GLN A 751 -26.03 -9.52 -3.93
N HIS A 752 -26.49 -8.56 -4.73
CA HIS A 752 -26.13 -8.44 -6.12
C HIS A 752 -24.61 -8.34 -6.26
N THR A 753 -23.94 -9.48 -6.41
CA THR A 753 -22.63 -9.51 -7.03
C THR A 753 -22.82 -9.00 -8.45
N HIS A 754 -22.20 -7.88 -8.82
CA HIS A 754 -22.12 -7.43 -10.20
C HIS A 754 -21.51 -8.56 -11.04
N ARG A 755 -22.41 -9.35 -11.64
CA ARG A 755 -22.12 -10.51 -12.46
C ARG A 755 -21.61 -10.00 -13.80
N GLN A 756 -20.31 -10.13 -14.05
CA GLN A 756 -19.81 -10.26 -15.41
C GLN A 756 -20.21 -11.65 -15.92
N VAL A 757 -21.47 -11.80 -16.34
CA VAL A 757 -21.84 -12.91 -17.23
C VAL A 757 -21.58 -12.41 -18.64
N LEU A 758 -20.41 -12.75 -19.18
CA LEU A 758 -20.27 -12.79 -20.63
C LEU A 758 -21.19 -13.92 -21.13
N PRO A 759 -22.01 -13.69 -22.17
CA PRO A 759 -22.83 -14.76 -22.74
C PRO A 759 -21.91 -15.86 -23.29
N LEU A 760 -22.20 -17.11 -22.92
CA LEU A 760 -21.64 -18.29 -23.59
C LEU A 760 -21.95 -18.19 -25.08
N SER A 761 -20.92 -17.97 -25.90
CA SER A 761 -21.04 -18.01 -27.35
C SER A 761 -21.33 -19.44 -27.80
N ASN A 762 -22.60 -19.74 -28.04
CA ASN A 762 -23.02 -20.90 -28.83
C ASN A 762 -22.60 -20.68 -30.29
N ALA A 763 -21.32 -20.93 -30.60
CA ALA A 763 -20.85 -21.01 -31.97
C ALA A 763 -21.34 -22.32 -32.59
N ARG A 764 -22.52 -22.25 -33.23
CA ARG A 764 -22.94 -23.22 -34.25
C ARG A 764 -21.87 -23.23 -35.35
N ARG A 765 -21.07 -24.29 -35.42
CA ARG A 765 -20.19 -24.55 -36.57
C ARG A 765 -21.03 -25.04 -37.75
N ALA A 766 -21.08 -24.25 -38.81
CA ALA A 766 -21.52 -24.67 -40.12
C ALA A 766 -20.43 -25.54 -40.80
N THR A 767 -20.81 -26.78 -41.08
CA THR A 767 -20.41 -27.70 -42.17
C THR A 767 -19.12 -27.46 -42.97
N SER A 768 -18.23 -28.46 -42.98
CA SER A 768 -17.65 -29.03 -44.22
C SER A 768 -17.03 -30.43 -44.02
N ARG A 769 -17.72 -31.43 -44.60
CA ARG A 769 -17.29 -32.67 -45.30
C ARG A 769 -16.09 -33.53 -44.82
N ILE A 770 -16.49 -34.77 -44.48
CA ILE A 770 -15.99 -36.11 -44.91
C ILE A 770 -14.80 -36.76 -44.16
N GLY A 771 -15.07 -37.96 -43.62
CA GLY A 771 -14.10 -38.96 -43.18
C GLY A 771 -14.73 -40.08 -42.34
N ASN A 772 -15.32 -41.08 -43.01
CA ASN A 772 -16.10 -42.22 -42.51
C ASN A 772 -15.34 -43.13 -41.50
N LYS A 773 -15.98 -43.57 -40.41
CA LYS A 773 -16.25 -45.00 -40.11
C LYS A 773 -16.85 -45.28 -38.71
N ASP A 774 -17.99 -45.97 -38.77
CA ASP A 774 -18.46 -47.09 -37.95
C ASP A 774 -18.85 -46.96 -36.46
N ARG A 775 -20.19 -47.03 -36.30
CA ARG A 775 -20.97 -48.09 -35.62
C ARG A 775 -21.36 -47.96 -34.13
N ASN A 776 -22.67 -48.15 -33.99
CA ASN A 776 -23.49 -48.59 -32.86
C ASN A 776 -23.89 -47.51 -31.84
N ALA A 777 -25.10 -47.43 -31.30
CA ALA A 777 -26.42 -47.98 -31.63
C ALA A 777 -27.42 -47.30 -30.66
N ARG A 778 -28.70 -47.26 -31.08
CA ARG A 778 -29.94 -47.15 -30.28
C ARG A 778 -30.47 -45.76 -29.91
N GLN A 779 -31.61 -45.50 -30.56
CA GLN A 779 -32.61 -44.47 -30.36
C GLN A 779 -33.35 -44.64 -29.03
N ALA A 780 -33.75 -43.52 -28.43
CA ALA A 780 -34.96 -43.40 -27.63
C ALA A 780 -35.64 -42.04 -27.93
N PRO A 781 -36.98 -41.95 -27.86
CA PRO A 781 -37.75 -40.93 -28.58
C PRO A 781 -37.95 -39.63 -27.79
N LEU A 782 -38.12 -38.54 -28.55
CA LEU A 782 -38.60 -37.24 -28.09
C LEU A 782 -40.10 -37.33 -27.72
N GLY A 783 -40.42 -36.99 -26.48
CA GLY A 783 -41.78 -36.73 -26.00
C GLY A 783 -41.89 -35.28 -25.54
N HIS A 784 -42.94 -34.60 -26.02
CA HIS A 784 -43.24 -33.19 -25.84
C HIS A 784 -43.82 -32.86 -24.45
N SER A 785 -43.37 -31.70 -23.94
CA SER A 785 -44.11 -30.61 -23.26
C SER A 785 -45.12 -30.89 -22.15
N GLY A 786 -44.90 -30.20 -21.01
CA GLY A 786 -45.97 -29.59 -20.20
C GLY A 786 -45.90 -29.89 -18.70
N ASP A 787 -45.76 -28.82 -17.90
CA ASP A 787 -45.97 -28.75 -16.45
C ASP A 787 -44.97 -29.47 -15.51
N HIS A 788 -44.02 -28.70 -14.94
CA HIS A 788 -44.16 -28.22 -13.56
C HIS A 788 -42.90 -27.47 -13.11
N ASP A 789 -43.06 -26.16 -12.94
CA ASP A 789 -42.12 -25.16 -12.40
C ASP A 789 -41.85 -25.34 -10.88
N ARG A 790 -41.63 -26.58 -10.44
CA ARG A 790 -41.45 -26.95 -9.01
C ARG A 790 -40.28 -27.91 -8.72
N SER A 791 -39.51 -28.32 -9.73
CA SER A 791 -38.38 -29.25 -9.58
C SER A 791 -37.00 -28.61 -9.52
N ASP A 792 -36.86 -27.32 -9.86
CA ASP A 792 -35.54 -26.68 -10.00
C ASP A 792 -34.86 -26.41 -8.63
N HIS A 793 -35.64 -26.20 -7.57
CA HIS A 793 -35.09 -26.05 -6.21
C HIS A 793 -34.60 -27.37 -5.59
N ARG A 794 -35.21 -28.52 -5.91
CA ARG A 794 -34.78 -29.82 -5.37
C ARG A 794 -33.51 -30.35 -6.04
N HIS A 795 -33.29 -30.04 -7.32
CA HIS A 795 -32.07 -30.43 -8.02
C HIS A 795 -30.87 -29.58 -7.60
N GLN A 796 -31.05 -28.28 -7.34
CA GLN A 796 -29.99 -27.42 -6.81
C GLN A 796 -29.59 -27.78 -5.36
N ASP A 797 -30.54 -28.06 -4.47
CA ASP A 797 -30.23 -28.49 -3.09
C ASP A 797 -29.46 -29.83 -3.04
N SER A 798 -29.75 -30.74 -3.99
CA SER A 798 -29.06 -32.02 -4.15
C SER A 798 -27.60 -31.84 -4.59
N ASP A 799 -27.35 -30.97 -5.57
CA ASP A 799 -26.00 -30.72 -6.10
C ASP A 799 -25.13 -29.97 -5.08
N ASP A 800 -25.71 -29.02 -4.34
CA ASP A 800 -25.00 -28.26 -3.30
C ASP A 800 -24.65 -29.14 -2.08
N GLN A 801 -25.56 -30.04 -1.65
CA GLN A 801 -25.26 -31.01 -0.60
C GLN A 801 -24.16 -32.00 -1.00
N ASN A 802 -24.11 -32.39 -2.29
CA ASN A 802 -23.09 -33.28 -2.80
C ASN A 802 -21.70 -32.60 -2.82
N LEU A 803 -21.65 -31.32 -3.21
CA LEU A 803 -20.41 -30.52 -3.19
C LEU A 803 -19.87 -30.34 -1.76
N ASP A 804 -20.76 -30.09 -0.80
CA ASP A 804 -20.41 -29.98 0.62
C ASP A 804 -19.88 -31.30 1.20
N GLN A 805 -20.50 -32.43 0.84
CA GLN A 805 -20.05 -33.76 1.25
C GLN A 805 -18.66 -34.11 0.69
N GLU A 806 -18.38 -33.75 -0.56
CA GLU A 806 -17.05 -33.94 -1.15
C GLU A 806 -15.99 -33.06 -0.48
N LEU A 807 -16.33 -31.82 -0.14
CA LEU A 807 -15.44 -30.94 0.61
C LEU A 807 -15.15 -31.48 2.02
N ASP A 808 -16.18 -31.94 2.73
CA ASP A 808 -16.05 -32.51 4.09
C ASP A 808 -15.08 -33.71 4.12
N LYS A 809 -15.00 -34.50 3.04
CA LYS A 809 -14.03 -35.61 2.91
C LYS A 809 -12.58 -35.13 2.75
N LEU A 810 -12.38 -34.00 2.07
CA LEU A 810 -11.04 -33.48 1.77
C LEU A 810 -10.45 -32.63 2.89
N ILE A 811 -11.28 -31.91 3.64
CA ILE A 811 -10.85 -30.99 4.71
C ILE A 811 -9.85 -31.63 5.71
N PRO A 812 -10.09 -32.86 6.24
CA PRO A 812 -9.17 -33.51 7.17
C PRO A 812 -7.75 -33.75 6.62
N GLU A 813 -7.57 -33.78 5.30
CA GLU A 813 -6.23 -33.92 4.70
C GLU A 813 -5.40 -32.63 4.77
N PHE A 814 -6.05 -31.48 4.88
CA PHE A 814 -5.42 -30.15 4.82
C PHE A 814 -5.51 -29.38 6.13
N PHE A 815 -6.40 -29.78 7.03
CA PHE A 815 -6.66 -29.08 8.28
C PHE A 815 -6.80 -30.08 9.44
N LYS A 816 -6.33 -29.66 10.61
CA LYS A 816 -6.44 -30.39 11.86
C LYS A 816 -7.33 -29.61 12.82
N LEU A 817 -8.45 -30.20 13.21
CA LEU A 817 -9.28 -29.74 14.32
C LEU A 817 -8.52 -29.97 15.63
N ARG A 818 -8.53 -28.95 16.51
CA ARG A 818 -7.80 -28.98 17.78
C ARG A 818 -8.76 -29.11 18.95
N GLU A 819 -9.40 -28.01 19.31
CA GLU A 819 -10.21 -27.88 20.52
C GLU A 819 -11.39 -26.95 20.22
N THR A 820 -12.47 -27.13 20.99
CA THR A 820 -13.68 -26.29 20.94
C THR A 820 -14.02 -25.86 22.36
N CYS A 821 -14.33 -24.58 22.53
CA CYS A 821 -14.72 -24.00 23.81
C CYS A 821 -16.10 -23.32 23.69
N LEU A 822 -16.78 -23.16 24.83
CA LEU A 822 -18.06 -22.48 24.97
C LEU A 822 -17.85 -21.00 25.32
N VAL A 823 -18.54 -20.12 24.61
CA VAL A 823 -18.53 -18.68 24.87
C VAL A 823 -19.60 -18.33 25.90
N ASN A 824 -19.18 -18.01 27.12
CA ASN A 824 -20.08 -17.51 28.17
C ASN A 824 -20.08 -15.97 28.16
N VAL A 825 -21.12 -15.35 27.60
CA VAL A 825 -21.26 -13.89 27.65
C VAL A 825 -21.71 -13.49 29.07
N GLY A 826 -20.81 -12.88 29.85
CA GLY A 826 -21.10 -12.45 31.22
C GLY A 826 -22.21 -11.40 31.27
N GLY A 827 -23.31 -11.69 31.97
CA GLY A 827 -24.27 -10.65 32.39
C GLY A 827 -25.72 -11.07 32.67
N THR A 828 -26.22 -12.21 32.19
CA THR A 828 -27.57 -12.66 32.55
C THR A 828 -27.52 -13.79 33.57
N SER A 829 -28.02 -13.51 34.78
CA SER A 829 -28.23 -14.45 35.88
C SER A 829 -29.28 -15.55 35.58
N ALA A 830 -29.46 -15.94 34.33
CA ALA A 830 -30.38 -16.99 33.91
C ALA A 830 -29.60 -18.06 33.15
N ARG A 831 -29.30 -19.15 33.86
CA ARG A 831 -28.61 -20.40 33.44
C ARG A 831 -27.08 -20.34 33.43
N LYS A 832 -26.50 -20.35 34.64
CA LYS A 832 -25.24 -21.09 34.90
C LYS A 832 -25.49 -22.58 34.67
N GLY A 833 -25.64 -22.99 33.42
CA GLY A 833 -25.51 -24.39 33.03
C GLY A 833 -24.08 -24.59 32.60
N HIS A 834 -23.21 -25.08 33.48
CA HIS A 834 -21.97 -25.70 33.03
C HIS A 834 -22.37 -26.87 32.14
N ASP A 835 -22.34 -26.70 30.82
CA ASP A 835 -22.32 -27.85 29.94
C ASP A 835 -20.93 -28.49 30.09
N ALA A 836 -20.84 -29.58 30.85
CA ALA A 836 -19.59 -30.26 31.17
C ALA A 836 -18.81 -30.74 29.93
N ARG A 837 -19.41 -30.65 28.74
CA ARG A 837 -18.81 -31.03 27.46
C ARG A 837 -17.77 -30.03 26.95
N PHE A 838 -17.88 -28.74 27.29
CA PHE A 838 -17.01 -27.69 26.76
C PHE A 838 -16.37 -26.88 27.89
N VAL A 839 -15.09 -26.54 27.72
CA VAL A 839 -14.42 -25.57 28.59
C VAL A 839 -14.84 -24.14 28.23
N ASP A 840 -14.79 -23.23 29.19
CA ASP A 840 -15.05 -21.80 28.94
C ASP A 840 -13.92 -21.21 28.09
N CYS A 841 -14.25 -20.55 26.98
CA CYS A 841 -13.27 -19.92 26.10
C CYS A 841 -12.34 -18.95 26.83
N SER A 842 -12.85 -18.20 27.81
CA SER A 842 -12.06 -17.24 28.60
C SER A 842 -11.01 -17.90 29.51
N SER A 843 -11.16 -19.20 29.81
CA SER A 843 -10.21 -19.96 30.62
C SER A 843 -9.08 -20.61 29.81
N THR A 844 -9.17 -20.56 28.47
CA THR A 844 -8.16 -21.16 27.58
C THR A 844 -6.98 -20.22 27.33
N SER A 845 -5.87 -20.74 26.82
CA SER A 845 -4.71 -19.95 26.41
C SER A 845 -4.71 -19.53 24.93
N TRP A 846 -5.65 -20.05 24.13
CA TRP A 846 -5.64 -19.92 22.68
C TRP A 846 -6.85 -19.18 22.13
N SER A 847 -7.98 -19.14 22.85
CA SER A 847 -9.22 -18.50 22.38
C SER A 847 -9.00 -17.01 22.13
N SER A 848 -9.77 -16.45 21.19
CA SER A 848 -9.81 -15.00 21.04
C SER A 848 -10.41 -14.29 22.26
N LEU A 849 -11.06 -15.02 23.17
CA LEU A 849 -11.61 -14.51 24.44
C LEU A 849 -10.69 -14.77 25.63
N ALA A 850 -9.53 -15.39 25.43
CA ALA A 850 -8.52 -15.53 26.46
C ALA A 850 -8.03 -14.14 26.93
N PRO A 851 -7.64 -13.98 28.21
CA PRO A 851 -7.08 -12.74 28.72
C PRO A 851 -5.89 -12.27 27.87
N ASP A 852 -5.91 -11.00 27.46
CA ASP A 852 -4.83 -10.39 26.69
C ASP A 852 -4.45 -9.01 27.26
N PRO A 853 -3.90 -8.96 28.49
CA PRO A 853 -3.73 -7.71 29.23
C PRO A 853 -2.83 -6.69 28.52
N LYS A 854 -1.92 -7.15 27.63
CA LYS A 854 -1.07 -6.24 26.82
C LYS A 854 -1.91 -5.39 25.87
N SER A 855 -3.03 -5.91 25.37
CA SER A 855 -3.93 -5.21 24.46
C SER A 855 -5.20 -4.65 25.11
N ASP A 856 -5.45 -4.99 26.37
CA ASP A 856 -6.59 -4.48 27.12
C ASP A 856 -6.35 -3.04 27.58
N LEU A 857 -7.36 -2.20 27.38
CA LEU A 857 -7.40 -0.81 27.82
C LEU A 857 -8.42 -0.69 28.95
N TYR A 858 -7.95 -0.62 30.20
CA TYR A 858 -8.84 -0.38 31.34
C TYR A 858 -8.90 1.12 31.66
N GLY A 859 -10.11 1.69 31.65
CA GLY A 859 -10.35 3.02 32.19
C GLY A 859 -10.35 2.99 33.71
N SER A 860 -9.25 3.35 34.37
CA SER A 860 -9.27 3.60 35.81
C SER A 860 -9.53 5.09 36.06
N PRO A 861 -10.60 5.47 36.81
CA PRO A 861 -10.83 6.86 37.18
C PRO A 861 -9.80 7.43 38.18
N THR A 862 -8.85 6.61 38.68
CA THR A 862 -7.92 7.00 39.77
C THR A 862 -6.44 7.00 39.37
N LEU A 863 -6.04 6.30 38.31
CA LEU A 863 -4.66 6.31 37.79
C LEU A 863 -4.67 7.01 36.44
N GLY A 864 -4.11 8.21 36.36
CA GLY A 864 -3.97 8.98 35.13
C GLY A 864 -3.04 8.39 34.06
N ARG A 865 -2.89 7.06 34.01
CA ARG A 865 -2.23 6.25 32.97
C ARG A 865 -2.99 4.94 32.81
N VAL A 866 -3.13 4.46 31.57
CA VAL A 866 -3.48 3.04 31.34
C VAL A 866 -2.24 2.25 31.73
N SER A 867 -2.28 1.66 32.92
CA SER A 867 -1.14 0.99 33.52
C SER A 867 -0.72 -0.25 32.70
N PHE A 868 0.59 -0.44 32.52
CA PHE A 868 1.16 -1.74 32.12
C PHE A 868 1.23 -2.71 33.31
N ASP A 869 1.16 -2.18 34.54
CA ASP A 869 1.04 -2.96 35.77
C ASP A 869 -0.43 -3.26 36.06
N GLU A 870 -0.73 -4.56 36.16
CA GLU A 870 -2.06 -5.16 36.36
C GLU A 870 -2.74 -4.73 37.68
N LYS A 871 -4.03 -5.06 37.75
CA LYS A 871 -4.69 -5.40 39.01
C LYS A 871 -4.51 -6.87 39.30
#